data_AF-A0A1V5CA30-F1
#
_entry.id   AF-A0A1V5CA30-F1
#
_cell.length_a   1.000
_cell.length_b   1.000
_cell.length_c   1.000
_cell.angle_alpha   90.00
_cell.angle_beta   90.00
_cell.angle_gamma   90.00
#
_symmetry.space_group_name_H-M   'P 1'
#
loop_
_entity.id
_entity.type
_entity.pdbx_description
1 polymer ?
#
loop_
_entity_poly.entity_id
_entity_poly.type
_entity_poly.pdbx_seq_one_letter_code
_entity_poly.pdbx_strand_id
1 'polypeptide(L)'
;MFSIPRNVTRPARYMGIEPNRVLKQPEKGDVRFALCYPDVYEIGMSYLGHFLLYELMNNLEGVWCERCFAPWHDMEDYLRKGDRSLFTLESRTPLCEMDLVGFSLTYEMNVTNVLNMLSLGNIPIKAEERQKGPIVIGGGPLMLNPTPFQPFFDLIVVGEAEDVLVEIVTRVKAMKGLPRSRIIEELAGLEGVFSPLLGKKAVKRLYVEDLNASYHPVRPPIPVVGSVHNRLNIEISRGCGNGCRFCIAGYGYRPYRERDPLRLAEIIDRATKETGYEEISLLSLSSGDYSCLSSLIGHVRSKHKDISLSLPSLKIGSIAEEEIELLGRGAKGGFTFALETSTAELRDRLNKDIQIESLISHLPLLKRHGWRKVKLYFMVGFPWEKEEDFMAIRDLITPFVRNRIEVNLSVSPFTPKPHTPFQWLAMEDEAGLREKIRLVRKAAAGKGVKVKVRDIRTSIIEALISRGDGRLFPLFEELHRSRVRLEAWGECFNPDIYDEWLRGRNGLGESILGARDANQTLPWDFIDTGVDKSFLREELERAEGKEKTANCYRSCAGCGLSCGAPRQEALRCCTQDSTSYLGVEGTSSQTPGEMAGQSEAAYTTFTIRYSKCGDSRYIGHLDTIDIVLRAVRAAGISLKMHGKYHPKPRVSLSPALPVGIESTCEMLEIEAEGINSMDSSLIGKMDRCLPKGMRIMGATRGGMDSTHNDFGYLLVGETGLEGEVLRTGNGGSRTFYLWQGTNIKELWLSGKYERIVKIDNRRIDGFRADYQRNIQ
;
A
#
# COMPACT_ATOMS: atom_id res chain seq x y z
N MET A 1 20.67 -19.96 -10.44
CA MET A 1 20.38 -18.58 -9.99
C MET A 1 19.61 -17.90 -11.10
N PHE A 2 18.37 -17.46 -10.87
CA PHE A 2 17.61 -16.73 -11.87
C PHE A 2 18.22 -15.34 -12.02
N SER A 3 18.91 -15.08 -13.13
CA SER A 3 19.48 -13.75 -13.40
C SER A 3 18.47 -12.93 -14.16
N ILE A 4 18.05 -11.81 -13.59
CA ILE A 4 17.18 -10.87 -14.30
C ILE A 4 17.97 -10.19 -15.43
N PRO A 5 17.39 -10.11 -16.65
CA PRO A 5 18.00 -9.39 -17.75
C PRO A 5 18.31 -7.93 -17.43
N ARG A 6 19.38 -7.40 -18.04
CA ARG A 6 19.86 -6.02 -17.79
C ARG A 6 18.90 -4.93 -18.30
N ASN A 7 17.98 -5.28 -19.19
CA ASN A 7 16.98 -4.36 -19.75
C ASN A 7 15.69 -4.27 -18.92
N VAL A 8 15.58 -5.00 -17.80
CA VAL A 8 14.47 -4.82 -16.85
C VAL A 8 14.73 -3.57 -16.01
N THR A 9 13.76 -2.66 -16.00
CA THR A 9 13.92 -1.28 -15.48
C THR A 9 14.07 -1.24 -13.96
N ARG A 10 13.34 -2.09 -13.24
CA ARG A 10 13.40 -2.19 -11.77
C ARG A 10 13.50 -3.66 -11.35
N PRO A 11 14.70 -4.26 -11.44
CA PRO A 11 14.88 -5.69 -11.22
C PRO A 11 14.69 -6.12 -9.76
N ALA A 12 14.98 -5.24 -8.79
CA ALA A 12 14.87 -5.55 -7.36
C ALA A 12 13.48 -6.00 -6.92
N ARG A 13 12.42 -5.55 -7.60
CA ARG A 13 11.02 -5.87 -7.24
C ARG A 13 10.65 -7.34 -7.43
N TYR A 14 11.51 -8.12 -8.09
CA TYR A 14 11.30 -9.54 -8.41
C TYR A 14 12.27 -10.46 -7.64
N MET A 15 13.02 -9.93 -6.66
CA MET A 15 14.14 -10.65 -6.03
C MET A 15 13.77 -11.47 -4.80
N GLY A 16 12.79 -11.05 -4.01
CA GLY A 16 12.40 -11.77 -2.80
C GLY A 16 13.49 -11.82 -1.76
N ILE A 17 14.16 -10.68 -1.58
CA ILE A 17 15.29 -10.53 -0.65
C ILE A 17 14.95 -9.63 0.52
N GLU A 18 13.69 -9.27 0.71
CA GLU A 18 13.22 -8.40 1.79
C GLU A 18 13.65 -8.96 3.15
N PRO A 19 14.09 -8.10 4.08
CA PRO A 19 14.12 -8.45 5.50
C PRO A 19 12.74 -8.92 5.96
N ASN A 20 12.69 -9.75 7.00
CA ASN A 20 11.46 -10.32 7.58
C ASN A 20 10.62 -11.23 6.66
N ARG A 21 11.05 -11.49 5.41
CA ARG A 21 10.39 -12.52 4.59
C ARG A 21 10.51 -13.90 5.22
N VAL A 22 9.50 -14.73 5.02
CA VAL A 22 9.45 -16.10 5.50
C VAL A 22 9.95 -17.05 4.40
N LEU A 23 11.00 -17.80 4.71
CA LEU A 23 11.50 -18.91 3.88
C LEU A 23 11.32 -20.21 4.66
N LYS A 24 10.71 -21.20 4.02
CA LYS A 24 10.52 -22.55 4.57
C LYS A 24 11.15 -23.58 3.63
N GLN A 25 11.34 -24.80 4.11
CA GLN A 25 11.55 -25.96 3.25
C GLN A 25 10.25 -26.75 3.25
N PRO A 26 9.62 -26.97 2.09
CA PRO A 26 8.30 -27.57 2.06
C PRO A 26 8.40 -29.08 2.32
N GLU A 27 7.61 -29.57 3.26
CA GLU A 27 7.48 -31.00 3.54
C GLU A 27 6.30 -31.60 2.75
N LYS A 28 6.31 -32.93 2.61
CA LYS A 28 5.21 -33.64 1.97
C LYS A 28 3.95 -33.49 2.83
N GLY A 29 2.97 -32.76 2.32
CA GLY A 29 1.72 -32.47 3.03
C GLY A 29 1.51 -30.98 3.27
N ASP A 30 2.56 -30.17 3.21
CA ASP A 30 2.45 -28.72 3.41
C ASP A 30 1.61 -28.06 2.31
N VAL A 31 0.82 -27.05 2.67
CA VAL A 31 0.06 -26.25 1.71
C VAL A 31 0.93 -25.13 1.18
N ARG A 32 1.08 -25.07 -0.15
CA ARG A 32 1.76 -23.99 -0.88
C ARG A 32 0.73 -22.99 -1.39
N PHE A 33 0.77 -21.77 -0.83
CA PHE A 33 -0.21 -20.74 -1.12
C PHE A 33 0.48 -19.50 -1.73
N ALA A 34 0.17 -19.18 -2.98
CA ALA A 34 0.55 -17.89 -3.57
C ALA A 34 -0.51 -16.83 -3.24
N LEU A 35 -0.14 -15.87 -2.41
CA LEU A 35 -0.89 -14.64 -2.17
C LEU A 35 -0.50 -13.62 -3.24
N CYS A 36 -1.35 -13.46 -4.24
CA CYS A 36 -1.17 -12.55 -5.35
C CYS A 36 -1.79 -11.17 -5.05
N TYR A 37 -1.04 -10.11 -5.36
CA TYR A 37 -1.61 -8.78 -5.48
C TYR A 37 -1.67 -8.40 -6.98
N PRO A 38 -2.86 -8.07 -7.53
CA PRO A 38 -3.03 -7.85 -8.97
C PRO A 38 -2.58 -6.45 -9.42
N ASP A 39 -1.38 -6.06 -9.00
CA ASP A 39 -0.67 -4.84 -9.42
C ASP A 39 0.83 -5.03 -9.13
N VAL A 40 1.65 -4.06 -9.49
CA VAL A 40 3.09 -4.11 -9.26
C VAL A 40 3.43 -4.14 -7.77
N TYR A 41 4.61 -4.69 -7.48
CA TYR A 41 5.20 -4.81 -6.16
C TYR A 41 5.05 -3.54 -5.30
N GLU A 42 5.31 -2.35 -5.86
CA GLU A 42 5.27 -1.09 -5.12
C GLU A 42 3.89 -0.74 -4.55
N ILE A 43 2.82 -1.21 -5.22
CA ILE A 43 1.43 -1.04 -4.76
C ILE A 43 1.10 -2.11 -3.74
N GLY A 44 1.35 -3.39 -4.05
CA GLY A 44 1.03 -4.50 -3.15
C GLY A 44 1.77 -4.42 -1.81
N MET A 45 3.03 -3.98 -1.83
CA MET A 45 3.85 -3.75 -0.62
C MET A 45 3.49 -2.47 0.15
N SER A 46 2.43 -1.78 -0.25
CA SER A 46 1.83 -0.67 0.50
C SER A 46 0.51 -1.08 1.19
N TYR A 47 0.01 -2.30 0.95
CA TYR A 47 -1.31 -2.74 1.38
C TYR A 47 -1.24 -3.59 2.66
N LEU A 48 -1.79 -3.07 3.78
CA LEU A 48 -1.76 -3.76 5.08
C LEU A 48 -2.42 -5.14 5.03
N GLY A 49 -3.54 -5.28 4.31
CA GLY A 49 -4.24 -6.57 4.18
C GLY A 49 -3.36 -7.66 3.56
N HIS A 50 -2.44 -7.29 2.66
CA HIS A 50 -1.47 -8.25 2.09
C HIS A 50 -0.50 -8.77 3.15
N PHE A 51 0.06 -7.89 3.98
CA PHE A 51 0.97 -8.28 5.06
C PHE A 51 0.26 -9.07 6.16
N LEU A 52 -0.96 -8.66 6.51
CA LEU A 52 -1.79 -9.35 7.48
C LEU A 52 -1.99 -10.82 7.06
N LEU A 53 -2.50 -11.05 5.85
CA LEU A 53 -2.77 -12.41 5.36
C LEU A 53 -1.47 -13.21 5.16
N TYR A 54 -0.41 -12.58 4.66
CA TYR A 54 0.90 -13.24 4.49
C TYR A 54 1.47 -13.77 5.80
N GLU A 55 1.52 -12.93 6.84
CA GLU A 55 2.05 -13.34 8.14
C GLU A 55 1.11 -14.30 8.86
N LEU A 56 -0.21 -14.05 8.82
CA LEU A 56 -1.21 -14.95 9.42
C LEU A 56 -1.06 -16.38 8.89
N MET A 57 -1.00 -16.55 7.57
CA MET A 57 -0.84 -17.86 6.95
C MET A 57 0.53 -18.49 7.25
N ASN A 58 1.60 -17.69 7.30
CA ASN A 58 2.93 -18.22 7.60
C ASN A 58 3.13 -18.59 9.08
N ASN A 59 2.27 -18.11 9.98
CA ASN A 59 2.22 -18.56 11.38
C ASN A 59 1.53 -19.92 11.56
N LEU A 60 0.82 -20.43 10.53
CA LEU A 60 0.22 -21.76 10.57
C LEU A 60 1.26 -22.85 10.27
N GLU A 61 1.15 -23.96 10.99
CA GLU A 61 2.02 -25.13 10.82
C GLU A 61 1.70 -25.86 9.50
N GLY A 62 2.76 -26.19 8.74
CA GLY A 62 2.64 -26.86 7.43
C GLY A 62 1.94 -26.02 6.36
N VAL A 63 2.06 -24.70 6.44
CA VAL A 63 1.60 -23.76 5.43
C VAL A 63 2.78 -22.88 5.02
N TRP A 64 3.04 -22.73 3.74
CA TRP A 64 3.98 -21.74 3.23
C TRP A 64 3.24 -20.79 2.29
N CYS A 65 3.00 -19.58 2.78
CA CYS A 65 2.39 -18.50 2.02
C CYS A 65 3.48 -17.63 1.40
N GLU A 66 3.38 -17.39 0.11
CA GLU A 66 4.37 -16.70 -0.70
C GLU A 66 3.71 -15.61 -1.53
N ARG A 67 4.45 -14.53 -1.81
CA ARG A 67 3.92 -13.34 -2.49
C ARG A 67 4.12 -13.46 -3.99
N CYS A 68 3.17 -12.95 -4.76
CA CYS A 68 3.32 -12.75 -6.19
C CYS A 68 2.64 -11.43 -6.62
N PHE A 69 3.24 -10.75 -7.60
CA PHE A 69 2.79 -9.43 -8.06
C PHE A 69 2.67 -9.43 -9.58
N ALA A 70 1.84 -8.54 -10.13
CA ALA A 70 1.77 -8.35 -11.57
C ALA A 70 3.14 -7.83 -12.08
N PRO A 71 3.74 -8.49 -13.10
CA PRO A 71 4.97 -7.99 -13.69
C PRO A 71 4.71 -6.71 -14.51
N TRP A 72 5.71 -5.83 -14.56
CA TRP A 72 5.73 -4.75 -15.54
C TRP A 72 5.97 -5.31 -16.96
N HIS A 73 5.72 -4.51 -18.00
CA HIS A 73 5.78 -4.95 -19.39
C HIS A 73 7.13 -5.57 -19.80
N ASP A 74 8.24 -5.04 -19.30
CA ASP A 74 9.59 -5.53 -19.60
C ASP A 74 9.86 -6.94 -19.05
N MET A 75 9.36 -7.22 -17.85
CA MET A 75 9.43 -8.54 -17.22
C MET A 75 8.42 -9.51 -17.84
N GLU A 76 7.21 -9.06 -18.18
CA GLU A 76 6.24 -9.86 -18.92
C GLU A 76 6.83 -10.35 -20.25
N ASP A 77 7.40 -9.45 -21.05
CA ASP A 77 8.02 -9.79 -22.33
C ASP A 77 9.15 -10.81 -22.17
N TYR A 78 9.95 -10.67 -21.12
CA TYR A 78 11.01 -11.62 -20.80
C TYR A 78 10.45 -13.01 -20.46
N LEU A 79 9.42 -13.08 -19.61
CA LEU A 79 8.78 -14.34 -19.24
C LEU A 79 8.18 -15.04 -20.46
N ARG A 80 7.42 -14.31 -21.30
CA ARG A 80 6.77 -14.87 -22.50
C ARG A 80 7.79 -15.33 -23.55
N LYS A 81 8.82 -14.53 -23.85
CA LYS A 81 9.87 -14.91 -24.83
C LYS A 81 10.68 -16.14 -24.39
N GLY A 82 10.84 -16.33 -23.08
CA GLY A 82 11.57 -17.45 -22.51
C GLY A 82 10.71 -18.67 -22.17
N ASP A 83 9.41 -18.66 -22.49
CA ASP A 83 8.43 -19.67 -22.07
C ASP A 83 8.49 -19.97 -20.56
N ARG A 84 8.59 -18.91 -19.75
CA ARG A 84 8.72 -18.99 -18.30
C ARG A 84 7.41 -18.62 -17.64
N SER A 85 6.95 -19.49 -16.74
CA SER A 85 5.80 -19.19 -15.90
C SER A 85 6.11 -18.03 -14.95
N LEU A 86 5.10 -17.20 -14.66
CA LEU A 86 5.10 -16.33 -13.50
C LEU A 86 5.25 -17.17 -12.23
N PHE A 87 6.03 -16.66 -11.28
CA PHE A 87 6.46 -17.39 -10.09
C PHE A 87 6.36 -16.53 -8.82
N THR A 88 6.38 -17.18 -7.66
CA THR A 88 6.40 -16.50 -6.37
C THR A 88 7.74 -15.90 -6.00
N LEU A 89 7.69 -14.87 -5.17
CA LEU A 89 8.84 -14.05 -4.85
C LEU A 89 9.86 -14.79 -3.96
N GLU A 90 9.40 -15.56 -2.97
CA GLU A 90 10.23 -16.25 -1.99
C GLU A 90 11.02 -17.43 -2.57
N SER A 91 10.32 -18.40 -3.19
CA SER A 91 10.93 -19.63 -3.68
C SER A 91 11.09 -19.68 -5.21
N ARG A 92 10.51 -18.74 -5.95
CA ARG A 92 10.42 -18.78 -7.42
C ARG A 92 9.66 -20.00 -7.94
N THR A 93 8.66 -20.47 -7.18
CA THR A 93 7.78 -21.56 -7.61
C THR A 93 6.77 -21.03 -8.63
N PRO A 94 6.62 -21.65 -9.81
CA PRO A 94 5.57 -21.33 -10.77
C PRO A 94 4.17 -21.33 -10.16
N LEU A 95 3.31 -20.39 -10.56
CA LEU A 95 1.95 -20.31 -10.00
C LEU A 95 1.12 -21.58 -10.24
N CYS A 96 1.28 -22.24 -11.39
CA CYS A 96 0.60 -23.49 -11.70
C CYS A 96 1.00 -24.68 -10.80
N GLU A 97 2.12 -24.58 -10.07
CA GLU A 97 2.61 -25.61 -9.14
C GLU A 97 2.12 -25.40 -7.70
N MET A 98 1.38 -24.32 -7.43
CA MET A 98 0.84 -24.04 -6.10
C MET A 98 -0.40 -24.88 -5.80
N ASP A 99 -0.69 -25.08 -4.50
CA ASP A 99 -1.95 -25.67 -4.07
C ASP A 99 -3.09 -24.62 -4.13
N LEU A 100 -2.79 -23.38 -3.75
CA LEU A 100 -3.72 -22.25 -3.72
C LEU A 100 -3.11 -21.00 -4.38
N VAL A 101 -3.94 -20.23 -5.09
CA VAL A 101 -3.58 -18.91 -5.62
C VAL A 101 -4.69 -17.92 -5.26
N GLY A 102 -4.40 -16.91 -4.44
CA GLY A 102 -5.39 -15.97 -3.93
C GLY A 102 -5.15 -14.56 -4.45
N PHE A 103 -6.19 -13.87 -4.92
CA PHE A 103 -6.11 -12.49 -5.39
C PHE A 103 -6.96 -11.56 -4.52
N SER A 104 -6.37 -10.46 -4.07
CA SER A 104 -7.11 -9.37 -3.44
C SER A 104 -7.46 -8.29 -4.46
N LEU A 105 -8.72 -8.25 -4.92
CA LEU A 105 -9.20 -7.30 -5.91
C LEU A 105 -9.74 -6.04 -5.24
N THR A 106 -8.89 -5.01 -5.20
CA THR A 106 -9.14 -3.75 -4.47
C THR A 106 -9.61 -2.60 -5.35
N TYR A 107 -9.45 -2.70 -6.67
CA TYR A 107 -9.74 -1.66 -7.65
C TYR A 107 -10.21 -2.26 -8.97
N GLU A 108 -11.19 -1.64 -9.62
CA GLU A 108 -11.92 -2.21 -10.76
C GLU A 108 -10.99 -2.53 -11.94
N MET A 109 -9.99 -1.67 -12.17
CA MET A 109 -9.04 -1.81 -13.27
C MET A 109 -8.01 -2.93 -13.06
N ASN A 110 -7.98 -3.57 -11.88
CA ASN A 110 -7.00 -4.63 -11.59
C ASN A 110 -7.44 -6.02 -12.11
N VAL A 111 -8.66 -6.17 -12.60
CA VAL A 111 -9.13 -7.47 -13.14
C VAL A 111 -8.28 -7.92 -14.34
N THR A 112 -7.86 -7.02 -15.21
CA THR A 112 -7.00 -7.37 -16.35
C THR A 112 -5.63 -7.87 -15.91
N ASN A 113 -5.12 -7.40 -14.77
CA ASN A 113 -3.91 -7.95 -14.15
C ASN A 113 -4.11 -9.37 -13.62
N VAL A 114 -5.29 -9.68 -13.04
CA VAL A 114 -5.60 -11.07 -12.62
C VAL A 114 -5.52 -12.00 -13.82
N LEU A 115 -6.18 -11.65 -14.93
CA LEU A 115 -6.18 -12.47 -16.15
C LEU A 115 -4.77 -12.63 -16.74
N ASN A 116 -3.99 -11.54 -16.78
CA ASN A 116 -2.60 -11.60 -17.23
C ASN A 116 -1.74 -12.49 -16.33
N MET A 117 -1.88 -12.39 -15.01
CA MET A 117 -1.14 -13.21 -14.05
C MET A 117 -1.51 -14.69 -14.13
N LEU A 118 -2.79 -15.03 -14.30
CA LEU A 118 -3.23 -16.41 -14.53
C LEU A 118 -2.61 -16.99 -15.80
N SER A 119 -2.73 -16.25 -16.92
CA SER A 119 -2.14 -16.65 -18.21
C SER A 119 -0.63 -16.83 -18.13
N LEU A 120 0.11 -15.86 -17.55
CA LEU A 120 1.55 -15.97 -17.35
C LEU A 120 1.92 -17.08 -16.37
N GLY A 121 1.06 -17.38 -15.40
CA GLY A 121 1.22 -18.45 -14.44
C GLY A 121 0.88 -19.84 -14.98
N ASN A 122 0.57 -19.98 -16.27
CA ASN A 122 0.10 -21.22 -16.91
C ASN A 122 -1.16 -21.80 -16.24
N ILE A 123 -2.06 -20.94 -15.77
CA ILE A 123 -3.36 -21.30 -15.20
C ILE A 123 -4.45 -20.80 -16.18
N PRO A 124 -5.37 -21.67 -16.64
CA PRO A 124 -6.49 -21.23 -17.47
C PRO A 124 -7.25 -20.07 -16.82
N ILE A 125 -7.58 -19.05 -17.63
CA ILE A 125 -8.22 -17.83 -17.10
C ILE A 125 -9.63 -18.13 -16.58
N LYS A 126 -10.35 -19.07 -17.21
CA LYS A 126 -11.68 -19.50 -16.76
C LYS A 126 -11.58 -20.66 -15.77
N ALA A 127 -12.37 -20.58 -14.72
CA ALA A 127 -12.49 -21.61 -13.70
C ALA A 127 -12.96 -22.96 -14.28
N GLU A 128 -13.86 -22.94 -15.25
CA GLU A 128 -14.41 -24.15 -15.90
C GLU A 128 -13.36 -24.92 -16.75
N GLU A 129 -12.33 -24.22 -17.23
CA GLU A 129 -11.25 -24.80 -18.04
C GLU A 129 -10.14 -25.44 -17.16
N ARG A 130 -10.18 -25.24 -15.84
CA ARG A 130 -9.17 -25.74 -14.89
C ARG A 130 -9.44 -27.18 -14.49
N GLN A 131 -8.82 -28.11 -15.21
CA GLN A 131 -8.88 -29.54 -14.88
C GLN A 131 -7.90 -29.94 -13.75
N LYS A 132 -6.78 -29.23 -13.62
CA LYS A 132 -5.70 -29.47 -12.65
C LYS A 132 -5.04 -28.15 -12.25
N GLY A 133 -4.14 -28.20 -11.27
CA GLY A 133 -3.42 -27.03 -10.76
C GLY A 133 -4.10 -26.43 -9.52
N PRO A 134 -3.76 -25.18 -9.16
CA PRO A 134 -4.23 -24.56 -7.92
C PRO A 134 -5.73 -24.32 -7.91
N ILE A 135 -6.28 -24.16 -6.70
CA ILE A 135 -7.56 -23.51 -6.50
C ILE A 135 -7.33 -21.99 -6.44
N VAL A 136 -8.00 -21.27 -7.33
CA VAL A 136 -7.90 -19.82 -7.49
C VAL A 136 -9.01 -19.14 -6.69
N ILE A 137 -8.62 -18.30 -5.73
CA ILE A 137 -9.51 -17.63 -4.79
C ILE A 137 -9.56 -16.13 -5.11
N GLY A 138 -10.76 -15.59 -5.28
CA GLY A 138 -11.00 -14.15 -5.38
C GLY A 138 -11.43 -13.57 -4.03
N GLY A 139 -10.80 -12.47 -3.61
CA GLY A 139 -11.13 -11.77 -2.38
C GLY A 139 -11.03 -10.25 -2.54
N GLY A 140 -11.25 -9.54 -1.44
CA GLY A 140 -11.16 -8.09 -1.40
C GLY A 140 -12.49 -7.37 -1.66
N PRO A 141 -12.50 -6.02 -1.60
CA PRO A 141 -13.73 -5.22 -1.52
C PRO A 141 -14.64 -5.32 -2.74
N LEU A 142 -14.09 -5.62 -3.93
CA LEU A 142 -14.90 -5.79 -5.13
C LEU A 142 -15.72 -7.09 -5.11
N MET A 143 -15.46 -8.01 -4.17
CA MET A 143 -16.32 -9.18 -3.97
C MET A 143 -17.68 -8.83 -3.35
N LEU A 144 -17.95 -7.55 -3.07
CA LEU A 144 -19.31 -7.04 -2.82
C LEU A 144 -20.15 -6.94 -4.11
N ASN A 145 -19.54 -6.94 -5.30
CA ASN A 145 -20.22 -7.29 -6.54
C ASN A 145 -19.27 -8.12 -7.41
N PRO A 146 -19.19 -9.44 -7.17
CA PRO A 146 -18.29 -10.30 -7.90
C PRO A 146 -18.87 -10.68 -9.26
N THR A 147 -20.13 -10.36 -9.54
CA THR A 147 -20.89 -10.79 -10.73
C THR A 147 -20.12 -10.59 -12.05
N PRO A 148 -19.37 -9.50 -12.29
CA PRO A 148 -18.58 -9.32 -13.51
C PRO A 148 -17.34 -10.21 -13.63
N PHE A 149 -16.90 -10.84 -12.53
CA PHE A 149 -15.60 -11.54 -12.45
C PHE A 149 -15.72 -13.03 -12.13
N GLN A 150 -16.93 -13.52 -11.80
CA GLN A 150 -17.17 -14.88 -11.32
C GLN A 150 -16.47 -15.98 -12.15
N PRO A 151 -16.50 -15.98 -13.49
CA PRO A 151 -15.93 -17.07 -14.28
C PRO A 151 -14.42 -17.24 -14.11
N PHE A 152 -13.72 -16.26 -13.53
CA PHE A 152 -12.26 -16.29 -13.38
C PHE A 152 -11.80 -16.87 -12.04
N PHE A 153 -12.71 -17.13 -11.10
CA PHE A 153 -12.39 -17.61 -9.76
C PHE A 153 -13.07 -18.95 -9.47
N ASP A 154 -12.36 -19.85 -8.79
CA ASP A 154 -12.90 -21.14 -8.36
C ASP A 154 -13.71 -20.97 -7.08
N LEU A 155 -13.22 -20.11 -6.20
CA LEU A 155 -13.86 -19.70 -4.95
C LEU A 155 -13.79 -18.19 -4.82
N ILE A 156 -14.84 -17.61 -4.26
CA ILE A 156 -14.89 -16.20 -3.90
C ILE A 156 -15.16 -16.09 -2.41
N VAL A 157 -14.34 -15.30 -1.73
CA VAL A 157 -14.50 -14.94 -0.32
C VAL A 157 -15.06 -13.53 -0.25
N VAL A 158 -16.20 -13.36 0.41
CA VAL A 158 -16.89 -12.08 0.54
C VAL A 158 -16.68 -11.49 1.93
N GLY A 159 -15.98 -10.36 2.01
CA GLY A 159 -15.73 -9.65 3.25
C GLY A 159 -14.29 -9.83 3.76
N GLU A 160 -14.14 -9.81 5.08
CA GLU A 160 -12.86 -9.94 5.78
C GLU A 160 -12.46 -11.42 5.86
N ALA A 161 -11.27 -11.76 5.38
CA ALA A 161 -10.89 -13.13 5.05
C ALA A 161 -10.05 -13.82 6.14
N GLU A 162 -9.68 -13.10 7.21
CA GLU A 162 -8.73 -13.52 8.23
C GLU A 162 -9.03 -14.93 8.77
N ASP A 163 -10.24 -15.15 9.30
CA ASP A 163 -10.60 -16.42 9.94
C ASP A 163 -10.92 -17.51 8.91
N VAL A 164 -11.70 -17.17 7.89
CA VAL A 164 -12.12 -18.16 6.87
C VAL A 164 -10.94 -18.68 6.05
N LEU A 165 -9.89 -17.87 5.85
CA LEU A 165 -8.70 -18.31 5.12
C LEU A 165 -7.89 -19.32 5.94
N VAL A 166 -7.84 -19.18 7.27
CA VAL A 166 -7.26 -20.21 8.16
C VAL A 166 -8.03 -21.53 8.00
N GLU A 167 -9.36 -21.47 7.96
CA GLU A 167 -10.20 -22.65 7.76
C GLU A 167 -10.00 -23.28 6.37
N ILE A 168 -9.98 -22.47 5.31
CA ILE A 168 -9.72 -22.90 3.93
C ILE A 168 -8.39 -23.67 3.87
N VAL A 169 -7.30 -23.07 4.35
CA VAL A 169 -5.98 -23.69 4.27
C VAL A 169 -5.89 -24.96 5.11
N THR A 170 -6.51 -24.97 6.30
CA THR A 170 -6.55 -26.15 7.16
C THR A 170 -7.29 -27.31 6.49
N ARG A 171 -8.44 -27.04 5.87
CA ARG A 171 -9.23 -28.02 5.12
C ARG A 171 -8.49 -28.52 3.87
N VAL A 172 -7.82 -27.64 3.13
CA VAL A 172 -6.99 -28.01 1.97
C VAL A 172 -5.85 -28.94 2.39
N LYS A 173 -5.18 -28.64 3.52
CA LYS A 173 -4.13 -29.50 4.08
C LYS A 173 -4.66 -30.91 4.38
N ALA A 174 -5.82 -31.00 5.04
CA ALA A 174 -6.45 -32.27 5.41
C ALA A 174 -6.95 -33.08 4.19
N MET A 175 -7.32 -32.41 3.11
CA MET A 175 -7.84 -33.01 1.88
C MET A 175 -6.78 -33.19 0.78
N LYS A 176 -5.49 -33.03 1.10
CA LYS A 176 -4.44 -33.08 0.09
C LYS A 176 -4.44 -34.43 -0.64
N GLY A 177 -4.49 -34.39 -1.96
CA GLY A 177 -4.57 -35.58 -2.83
C GLY A 177 -5.99 -36.00 -3.22
N LEU A 178 -7.04 -35.40 -2.64
CA LEU A 178 -8.41 -35.56 -3.13
C LEU A 178 -8.61 -34.84 -4.48
N PRO A 179 -9.62 -35.23 -5.27
CA PRO A 179 -9.97 -34.52 -6.50
C PRO A 179 -10.31 -33.05 -6.22
N ARG A 180 -9.77 -32.16 -7.06
CA ARG A 180 -9.97 -30.71 -6.97
C ARG A 180 -11.44 -30.30 -6.83
N SER A 181 -12.34 -30.94 -7.59
CA SER A 181 -13.78 -30.67 -7.53
C SER A 181 -14.38 -30.92 -6.15
N ARG A 182 -13.95 -31.98 -5.45
CA ARG A 182 -14.39 -32.29 -4.09
C ARG A 182 -13.89 -31.26 -3.09
N ILE A 183 -12.64 -30.81 -3.23
CA ILE A 183 -12.09 -29.75 -2.38
C ILE A 183 -12.89 -28.45 -2.57
N ILE A 184 -13.19 -28.06 -3.81
CA ILE A 184 -13.99 -26.87 -4.10
C ILE A 184 -15.41 -26.99 -3.51
N GLU A 185 -16.04 -28.16 -3.63
CA GLU A 185 -17.37 -28.42 -3.06
C GLU A 185 -17.40 -28.25 -1.53
N GLU A 186 -16.44 -28.81 -0.84
CA GLU A 186 -16.31 -28.69 0.62
C GLU A 186 -16.01 -27.24 1.06
N LEU A 187 -15.11 -26.56 0.36
CA LEU A 187 -14.75 -25.17 0.68
C LEU A 187 -15.88 -24.19 0.38
N ALA A 188 -16.68 -24.43 -0.66
CA ALA A 188 -17.85 -23.63 -0.99
C ALA A 188 -19.02 -23.82 0.01
N GLY A 189 -18.91 -24.76 0.95
CA GLY A 189 -19.83 -24.91 2.08
C GLY A 189 -19.50 -24.00 3.27
N LEU A 190 -18.37 -23.31 3.27
CA LEU A 190 -17.98 -22.38 4.32
C LEU A 190 -18.82 -21.10 4.27
N GLU A 191 -19.14 -20.54 5.44
CA GLU A 191 -19.82 -19.24 5.51
C GLU A 191 -18.94 -18.18 4.84
N GLY A 192 -19.55 -17.33 4.01
CA GLY A 192 -18.84 -16.29 3.27
C GLY A 192 -18.00 -16.73 2.08
N VAL A 193 -18.02 -18.02 1.75
CA VAL A 193 -17.36 -18.59 0.58
C VAL A 193 -18.41 -19.11 -0.39
N PHE A 194 -18.25 -18.84 -1.69
CA PHE A 194 -19.03 -19.53 -2.71
C PHE A 194 -18.20 -19.86 -3.93
N SER A 195 -18.63 -20.88 -4.68
CA SER A 195 -18.03 -21.25 -5.96
C SER A 195 -18.98 -20.92 -7.11
N PRO A 196 -18.56 -20.11 -8.10
CA PRO A 196 -19.29 -19.92 -9.34
C PRO A 196 -19.60 -21.23 -10.09
N LEU A 197 -18.76 -22.26 -9.92
CA LEU A 197 -18.90 -23.57 -10.56
C LEU A 197 -20.09 -24.39 -10.02
N LEU A 198 -20.61 -24.04 -8.83
CA LEU A 198 -21.69 -24.76 -8.16
C LEU A 198 -23.04 -24.01 -8.23
N GLY A 199 -23.10 -22.92 -9.02
CA GLY A 199 -24.27 -22.06 -9.13
C GLY A 199 -24.36 -21.00 -8.03
N LYS A 200 -25.36 -20.12 -8.15
CA LYS A 200 -25.54 -18.96 -7.28
C LYS A 200 -26.22 -19.36 -5.97
N LYS A 201 -25.49 -19.25 -4.86
CA LYS A 201 -26.04 -19.33 -3.49
C LYS A 201 -26.03 -17.94 -2.86
N ALA A 202 -26.99 -17.66 -1.99
CA ALA A 202 -26.88 -16.50 -1.11
C ALA A 202 -25.62 -16.66 -0.24
N VAL A 203 -24.81 -15.62 -0.14
CA VAL A 203 -23.55 -15.64 0.61
C VAL A 203 -23.51 -14.46 1.56
N LYS A 204 -23.18 -14.73 2.81
CA LYS A 204 -23.05 -13.70 3.84
C LYS A 204 -21.66 -13.10 3.80
N ARG A 205 -21.57 -11.78 3.84
CA ARG A 205 -20.31 -11.06 3.97
C ARG A 205 -19.74 -11.26 5.37
N LEU A 206 -18.50 -11.71 5.44
CA LEU A 206 -17.77 -11.87 6.70
C LEU A 206 -17.18 -10.54 7.18
N TYR A 207 -17.08 -10.40 8.50
CA TYR A 207 -16.33 -9.36 9.16
C TYR A 207 -15.79 -9.86 10.50
N VAL A 208 -14.62 -9.37 10.91
CA VAL A 208 -14.02 -9.68 12.20
C VAL A 208 -14.77 -8.94 13.31
N GLU A 209 -15.35 -9.63 14.29
CA GLU A 209 -16.11 -8.96 15.35
C GLU A 209 -15.20 -8.16 16.31
N ASP A 210 -14.10 -8.76 16.76
CA ASP A 210 -13.12 -8.13 17.65
C ASP A 210 -11.77 -7.90 16.95
N LEU A 211 -11.43 -6.64 16.69
CA LEU A 211 -10.14 -6.28 16.10
C LEU A 211 -8.96 -6.53 17.05
N ASN A 212 -9.17 -6.71 18.36
CA ASN A 212 -8.08 -7.01 19.29
C ASN A 212 -7.60 -8.46 19.15
N ALA A 213 -8.53 -9.39 18.94
CA ALA A 213 -8.22 -10.78 18.60
C ALA A 213 -7.60 -10.93 17.19
N SER A 214 -7.91 -10.00 16.27
CA SER A 214 -7.37 -10.04 14.91
C SER A 214 -5.86 -9.80 14.86
N TYR A 215 -5.18 -10.62 14.06
CA TYR A 215 -3.75 -10.50 13.83
C TYR A 215 -3.39 -9.10 13.29
N HIS A 216 -2.29 -8.53 13.80
CA HIS A 216 -1.67 -7.34 13.23
C HIS A 216 -0.20 -7.65 12.95
N PRO A 217 0.30 -7.43 11.70
CA PRO A 217 1.69 -7.66 11.38
C PRO A 217 2.59 -6.73 12.20
N VAL A 218 3.53 -7.31 12.94
CA VAL A 218 4.56 -6.57 13.70
C VAL A 218 5.95 -6.77 13.10
N ARG A 219 6.11 -7.71 12.14
CA ARG A 219 7.36 -7.96 11.44
C ARG A 219 7.09 -8.11 9.93
N PRO A 220 6.43 -7.13 9.27
CA PRO A 220 6.15 -7.25 7.85
C PRO A 220 7.44 -7.28 7.04
N PRO A 221 7.44 -7.99 5.88
CA PRO A 221 8.53 -7.90 4.93
C PRO A 221 8.83 -6.44 4.57
N ILE A 222 10.07 -6.01 4.75
CA ILE A 222 10.46 -4.60 4.54
C ILE A 222 10.78 -4.39 3.05
N PRO A 223 10.10 -3.47 2.34
CA PRO A 223 10.30 -3.33 0.91
C PRO A 223 11.74 -2.94 0.53
N VAL A 224 12.31 -3.61 -0.47
CA VAL A 224 13.63 -3.28 -1.05
C VAL A 224 13.58 -2.32 -2.24
N VAL A 225 12.37 -1.92 -2.63
CA VAL A 225 12.06 -0.89 -3.63
C VAL A 225 11.03 0.04 -2.99
N GLY A 226 11.20 1.35 -3.15
CA GLY A 226 10.30 2.36 -2.61
C GLY A 226 8.84 2.10 -3.00
N SER A 227 8.04 1.71 -2.01
CA SER A 227 6.60 1.51 -2.16
C SER A 227 5.85 2.85 -2.12
N VAL A 228 4.62 2.91 -2.66
CA VAL A 228 3.84 4.17 -2.74
C VAL A 228 3.54 4.75 -1.36
N HIS A 229 3.33 3.88 -0.36
CA HIS A 229 3.20 4.25 1.04
C HIS A 229 4.22 3.48 1.88
N ASN A 230 5.47 3.93 1.81
CA ASN A 230 6.60 3.28 2.46
C ASN A 230 6.74 3.67 3.95
N ARG A 231 5.75 3.28 4.76
CA ARG A 231 5.62 3.63 6.18
C ARG A 231 5.02 2.46 6.98
N LEU A 232 5.19 2.49 8.30
CA LEU A 232 4.59 1.50 9.20
C LEU A 232 3.09 1.79 9.36
N ASN A 233 2.24 0.96 8.76
CA ASN A 233 0.79 1.10 8.89
C ASN A 233 0.30 0.41 10.17
N ILE A 234 -0.46 1.14 10.98
CA ILE A 234 -1.06 0.68 12.23
C ILE A 234 -2.57 0.85 12.12
N GLU A 235 -3.32 -0.25 12.01
CA GLU A 235 -4.78 -0.22 11.92
C GLU A 235 -5.39 0.08 13.28
N ILE A 236 -5.92 1.29 13.47
CA ILE A 236 -6.53 1.71 14.74
C ILE A 236 -8.02 1.37 14.81
N SER A 237 -8.69 1.31 13.65
CA SER A 237 -10.11 0.98 13.54
C SER A 237 -10.47 0.50 12.14
N ARG A 238 -11.57 -0.26 12.05
CA ARG A 238 -12.12 -0.81 10.81
C ARG A 238 -13.62 -0.51 10.72
N GLY A 239 -14.10 -0.25 9.51
CA GLY A 239 -15.46 0.26 9.28
C GLY A 239 -15.56 1.78 9.49
N CYS A 240 -16.77 2.33 9.33
CA CYS A 240 -17.02 3.76 9.49
C CYS A 240 -18.47 4.00 9.95
N GLY A 241 -18.66 4.76 11.02
CA GLY A 241 -19.97 5.08 11.59
C GLY A 241 -20.69 6.26 10.92
N ASN A 242 -20.06 6.96 9.97
CA ASN A 242 -20.58 8.22 9.43
C ASN A 242 -21.83 8.08 8.53
N GLY A 243 -22.00 6.96 7.83
CA GLY A 243 -23.22 6.70 7.04
C GLY A 243 -23.38 7.52 5.75
N CYS A 244 -22.29 7.98 5.12
CA CYS A 244 -22.36 8.72 3.85
C CYS A 244 -22.96 7.85 2.73
N ARG A 245 -24.05 8.31 2.11
CA ARG A 245 -24.95 7.50 1.24
C ARG A 245 -24.34 6.99 -0.08
N PHE A 246 -23.20 7.54 -0.48
CA PHE A 246 -22.45 7.10 -1.67
C PHE A 246 -21.33 6.11 -1.34
N CYS A 247 -20.97 5.94 -0.08
CA CYS A 247 -19.68 5.37 0.31
C CYS A 247 -19.77 3.86 0.56
N ILE A 248 -19.30 3.05 -0.39
CA ILE A 248 -19.20 1.59 -0.21
C ILE A 248 -18.37 1.21 1.01
N ALA A 249 -17.31 1.97 1.34
CA ALA A 249 -16.52 1.70 2.53
C ALA A 249 -17.30 1.94 3.83
N GLY A 250 -18.26 2.87 3.82
CA GLY A 250 -19.14 3.16 4.95
C GLY A 250 -20.27 2.14 5.16
N TYR A 251 -20.58 1.31 4.16
CA TYR A 251 -21.62 0.29 4.24
C TYR A 251 -21.04 -1.13 4.23
N GLY A 252 -20.13 -1.42 3.30
CA GLY A 252 -19.50 -2.73 3.12
C GLY A 252 -18.55 -3.18 4.23
N TYR A 253 -18.00 -2.26 5.05
CA TYR A 253 -17.14 -2.60 6.19
C TYR A 253 -17.84 -2.44 7.55
N ARG A 254 -19.16 -2.24 7.59
CA ARG A 254 -19.88 -2.18 8.87
C ARG A 254 -19.80 -3.54 9.59
N PRO A 255 -19.83 -3.58 10.94
CA PRO A 255 -19.89 -2.44 11.87
C PRO A 255 -18.54 -1.71 12.05
N TYR A 256 -18.56 -0.54 12.68
CA TYR A 256 -17.35 0.17 13.12
C TYR A 256 -16.76 -0.48 14.37
N ARG A 257 -15.45 -0.75 14.36
CA ARG A 257 -14.71 -1.44 15.42
C ARG A 257 -13.38 -0.73 15.66
N GLU A 258 -12.97 -0.61 16.92
CA GLU A 258 -11.70 0.01 17.33
C GLU A 258 -10.77 -1.05 17.93
N ARG A 259 -9.45 -0.88 17.78
CA ARG A 259 -8.47 -1.61 18.58
C ARG A 259 -8.26 -0.90 19.92
N ASP A 260 -7.92 -1.66 20.94
CA ASP A 260 -7.57 -1.15 22.26
C ASP A 260 -6.24 -0.36 22.20
N PRO A 261 -6.14 0.81 22.86
CA PRO A 261 -4.93 1.63 22.82
C PRO A 261 -3.69 0.99 23.48
N LEU A 262 -3.84 0.14 24.50
CA LEU A 262 -2.69 -0.59 25.09
C LEU A 262 -2.15 -1.59 24.07
N ARG A 263 -3.06 -2.32 23.41
CA ARG A 263 -2.68 -3.25 22.35
C ARG A 263 -1.97 -2.53 21.19
N LEU A 264 -2.46 -1.36 20.79
CA LEU A 264 -1.81 -0.55 19.77
C LEU A 264 -0.42 -0.06 20.19
N ALA A 265 -0.25 0.34 21.46
CA ALA A 265 1.06 0.72 21.99
C ALA A 265 2.06 -0.44 21.93
N GLU A 266 1.65 -1.66 22.30
CA GLU A 266 2.48 -2.87 22.15
C GLU A 266 2.86 -3.14 20.69
N ILE A 267 1.90 -3.05 19.77
CA ILE A 267 2.12 -3.25 18.33
C ILE A 267 3.13 -2.21 17.82
N ILE A 268 2.95 -0.94 18.15
CA ILE A 268 3.83 0.16 17.73
C ILE A 268 5.25 -0.05 18.26
N ASP A 269 5.40 -0.31 19.57
CA ASP A 269 6.70 -0.48 20.22
C ASP A 269 7.47 -1.66 19.61
N ARG A 270 6.79 -2.77 19.36
CA ARG A 270 7.38 -3.95 18.71
C ARG A 270 7.70 -3.70 17.24
N ALA A 271 6.73 -3.24 16.46
CA ALA A 271 6.88 -3.11 15.01
C ALA A 271 7.93 -2.06 14.62
N THR A 272 8.04 -0.98 15.39
CA THR A 272 9.08 0.03 15.19
C THR A 272 10.48 -0.57 15.34
N LYS A 273 10.70 -1.39 16.37
CA LYS A 273 11.98 -2.06 16.63
C LYS A 273 12.32 -3.10 15.55
N GLU A 274 11.32 -3.79 15.03
CA GLU A 274 11.48 -4.87 14.05
C GLU A 274 11.59 -4.38 12.60
N THR A 275 11.26 -3.11 12.34
CA THR A 275 11.24 -2.55 10.98
C THR A 275 12.14 -1.32 10.78
N GLY A 276 12.35 -0.50 11.82
CA GLY A 276 13.13 0.72 11.74
C GLY A 276 12.49 1.83 10.87
N TYR A 277 11.20 1.73 10.58
CA TYR A 277 10.46 2.75 9.81
C TYR A 277 10.55 4.14 10.44
N GLU A 278 10.75 5.15 9.60
CA GLU A 278 10.80 6.57 9.96
C GLU A 278 9.42 7.25 10.07
N GLU A 279 8.35 6.55 9.71
CA GLU A 279 7.00 7.06 9.70
C GLU A 279 6.00 5.99 10.14
N ILE A 280 5.10 6.37 11.05
CA ILE A 280 3.92 5.60 11.45
C ILE A 280 2.68 6.25 10.81
N SER A 281 1.81 5.42 10.25
CA SER A 281 0.50 5.84 9.74
C SER A 281 -0.60 5.16 10.53
N LEU A 282 -1.47 5.97 11.17
CA LEU A 282 -2.64 5.44 11.87
C LEU A 282 -3.77 5.23 10.86
N LEU A 283 -3.87 4.00 10.36
CA LEU A 283 -4.77 3.58 9.31
C LEU A 283 -6.20 3.38 9.85
N SER A 284 -7.16 4.05 9.22
CA SER A 284 -8.60 3.85 9.39
C SER A 284 -9.36 4.55 8.26
N LEU A 285 -10.69 4.41 8.22
CA LEU A 285 -11.54 5.21 7.32
C LEU A 285 -11.78 6.64 7.83
N SER A 286 -11.62 6.87 9.14
CA SER A 286 -11.65 8.20 9.75
C SER A 286 -10.85 8.23 11.05
N SER A 287 -9.60 8.70 11.00
CA SER A 287 -8.70 8.55 12.16
C SER A 287 -9.11 9.42 13.34
N GLY A 288 -9.69 10.60 13.08
CA GLY A 288 -10.22 11.47 14.14
C GLY A 288 -11.50 10.95 14.80
N ASP A 289 -12.15 9.95 14.20
CA ASP A 289 -13.26 9.27 14.86
C ASP A 289 -12.78 8.16 15.82
N TYR A 290 -11.47 7.93 16.01
CA TYR A 290 -10.95 6.95 16.99
C TYR A 290 -11.00 7.50 18.43
N SER A 291 -11.54 6.73 19.38
CA SER A 291 -11.87 7.24 20.74
C SER A 291 -10.68 7.68 21.57
N CYS A 292 -9.49 7.15 21.31
CA CYS A 292 -8.31 7.38 22.14
C CYS A 292 -7.13 7.93 21.31
N LEU A 293 -7.45 8.75 20.29
CA LEU A 293 -6.46 9.27 19.33
C LEU A 293 -5.39 10.11 20.03
N SER A 294 -5.78 11.09 20.86
CA SER A 294 -4.82 11.91 21.64
C SER A 294 -3.85 11.08 22.46
N SER A 295 -4.33 10.08 23.21
CA SER A 295 -3.49 9.20 24.03
C SER A 295 -2.51 8.39 23.18
N LEU A 296 -2.96 7.87 22.04
CA LEU A 296 -2.09 7.12 21.12
C LEU A 296 -1.02 8.00 20.47
N ILE A 297 -1.39 9.23 20.07
CA ILE A 297 -0.41 10.21 19.57
C ILE A 297 0.61 10.53 20.68
N GLY A 298 0.16 10.74 21.92
CA GLY A 298 1.01 11.00 23.09
C GLY A 298 2.01 9.87 23.35
N HIS A 299 1.59 8.60 23.26
CA HIS A 299 2.48 7.44 23.37
C HIS A 299 3.56 7.45 22.29
N VAL A 300 3.19 7.64 21.02
CA VAL A 300 4.17 7.69 19.92
C VAL A 300 5.18 8.83 20.14
N ARG A 301 4.71 10.02 20.54
CA ARG A 301 5.59 11.18 20.74
C ARG A 301 6.52 11.05 21.94
N SER A 302 6.08 10.39 23.01
CA SER A 302 6.90 10.20 24.21
C SER A 302 7.99 9.14 24.03
N LYS A 303 7.65 7.98 23.46
CA LYS A 303 8.60 6.86 23.29
C LYS A 303 9.39 6.90 21.97
N HIS A 304 8.82 7.46 20.91
CA HIS A 304 9.39 7.39 19.55
C HIS A 304 9.60 8.78 18.94
N LYS A 305 10.40 9.61 19.61
CA LYS A 305 10.60 11.04 19.31
C LYS A 305 11.06 11.33 17.87
N ASP A 306 11.81 10.41 17.26
CA ASP A 306 12.39 10.58 15.92
C ASP A 306 11.48 10.08 14.79
N ILE A 307 10.28 9.59 15.11
CA ILE A 307 9.35 9.02 14.14
C ILE A 307 8.28 10.04 13.75
N SER A 308 8.07 10.17 12.44
CA SER A 308 6.97 10.99 11.91
C SER A 308 5.63 10.26 12.04
N LEU A 309 4.56 11.00 12.35
CA LEU A 309 3.21 10.45 12.47
C LEU A 309 2.30 11.03 11.38
N SER A 310 1.54 10.16 10.72
CA SER A 310 0.68 10.50 9.59
C SER A 310 -0.75 10.00 9.81
N LEU A 311 -1.73 10.89 9.57
CA LEU A 311 -3.16 10.61 9.66
C LEU A 311 -3.80 10.77 8.26
N PRO A 312 -3.85 9.70 7.44
CA PRO A 312 -4.23 9.81 6.03
C PRO A 312 -5.72 10.13 5.79
N SER A 313 -6.59 9.91 6.77
CA SER A 313 -8.06 9.96 6.61
C SER A 313 -8.71 10.81 7.70
N LEU A 314 -8.49 12.12 7.65
CA LEU A 314 -9.01 13.08 8.62
C LEU A 314 -10.33 13.71 8.16
N LYS A 315 -11.34 13.67 9.04
CA LYS A 315 -12.60 14.42 8.87
C LYS A 315 -12.45 15.79 9.56
N ILE A 316 -13.14 16.79 9.02
CA ILE A 316 -13.24 18.11 9.66
C ILE A 316 -14.11 17.99 10.91
N GLY A 317 -13.67 18.61 12.01
CA GLY A 317 -14.39 18.62 13.28
C GLY A 317 -14.14 17.39 14.17
N SER A 318 -13.37 16.41 13.70
CA SER A 318 -12.97 15.23 14.46
C SER A 318 -11.55 15.32 15.04
N ILE A 319 -10.93 16.51 15.00
CA ILE A 319 -9.59 16.73 15.55
C ILE A 319 -9.64 17.93 16.50
N ALA A 320 -9.19 17.74 17.74
CA ALA A 320 -9.07 18.78 18.76
C ALA A 320 -7.80 19.64 18.55
N GLU A 321 -7.78 20.83 19.15
CA GLU A 321 -6.60 21.71 19.11
C GLU A 321 -5.34 21.00 19.64
N GLU A 322 -5.47 20.23 20.71
CA GLU A 322 -4.41 19.42 21.31
C GLU A 322 -3.76 18.46 20.30
N GLU A 323 -4.55 17.80 19.47
CA GLU A 323 -4.04 16.86 18.46
C GLU A 323 -3.31 17.59 17.33
N ILE A 324 -3.79 18.78 16.94
CA ILE A 324 -3.09 19.66 15.98
C ILE A 324 -1.71 20.05 16.54
N GLU A 325 -1.63 20.38 17.84
CA GLU A 325 -0.36 20.70 18.49
C GLU A 325 0.60 19.50 18.53
N LEU A 326 0.09 18.32 18.89
CA LEU A 326 0.87 17.07 18.95
C LEU A 326 1.37 16.60 17.56
N LEU A 327 0.59 16.86 16.51
CA LEU A 327 0.94 16.51 15.13
C LEU A 327 1.93 17.52 14.51
N GLY A 328 1.83 18.80 14.87
CA GLY A 328 2.63 19.89 14.29
C GLY A 328 4.14 19.70 14.43
N ARG A 329 4.59 18.96 15.44
CA ARG A 329 6.00 18.58 15.65
C ARG A 329 6.41 17.42 14.73
N GLY A 330 6.56 17.69 13.43
CA GLY A 330 7.01 16.71 12.43
C GLY A 330 6.00 16.40 11.32
N ALA A 331 4.97 17.23 11.18
CA ALA A 331 3.98 17.11 10.12
C ALA A 331 4.66 17.20 8.74
N LYS A 332 4.55 16.14 7.93
CA LYS A 332 4.92 16.16 6.51
C LYS A 332 3.68 16.45 5.67
N GLY A 333 3.72 17.51 4.84
CA GLY A 333 2.68 17.79 3.85
C GLY A 333 1.57 18.76 4.27
N GLY A 334 0.47 18.76 3.50
CA GLY A 334 -0.72 19.58 3.73
C GLY A 334 -1.88 18.77 4.29
N PHE A 335 -2.85 19.42 4.93
CA PHE A 335 -4.06 18.74 5.41
C PHE A 335 -4.97 18.36 4.26
N THR A 336 -5.61 17.20 4.36
CA THR A 336 -6.56 16.74 3.35
C THR A 336 -7.93 16.61 3.98
N PHE A 337 -8.94 17.21 3.37
CA PHE A 337 -10.32 17.16 3.84
C PHE A 337 -11.27 16.69 2.73
N ALA A 338 -12.17 15.79 3.07
CA ALA A 338 -13.20 15.32 2.16
C ALA A 338 -14.52 16.06 2.39
N LEU A 339 -14.73 17.14 1.63
CA LEU A 339 -15.95 17.97 1.71
C LEU A 339 -17.09 17.39 0.88
N GLU A 340 -16.73 16.73 -0.23
CA GLU A 340 -17.60 16.20 -1.29
C GLU A 340 -18.36 17.28 -2.06
N THR A 341 -18.92 18.28 -1.38
CA THR A 341 -19.68 19.37 -1.99
C THR A 341 -19.58 20.67 -1.16
N SER A 342 -19.84 21.80 -1.80
CA SER A 342 -19.70 23.17 -1.28
C SER A 342 -20.87 23.59 -0.39
N THR A 343 -22.09 23.15 -0.66
CA THR A 343 -23.30 23.60 0.05
C THR A 343 -23.73 22.64 1.14
N ALA A 344 -24.31 23.18 2.22
CA ALA A 344 -24.83 22.38 3.32
C ALA A 344 -25.97 21.47 2.86
N GLU A 345 -26.89 22.00 2.04
CA GLU A 345 -28.00 21.20 1.51
C GLU A 345 -27.52 19.94 0.78
N LEU A 346 -26.55 20.05 -0.14
CA LEU A 346 -26.03 18.86 -0.82
C LEU A 346 -25.33 17.92 0.17
N ARG A 347 -24.55 18.44 1.14
CA ARG A 347 -23.94 17.61 2.19
C ARG A 347 -24.98 16.84 2.99
N ASP A 348 -26.14 17.44 3.26
CA ASP A 348 -27.24 16.81 3.99
C ASP A 348 -27.84 15.65 3.17
N ARG A 349 -28.01 15.84 1.86
CA ARG A 349 -28.41 14.76 0.94
C ARG A 349 -27.39 13.62 0.90
N LEU A 350 -26.09 13.91 0.95
CA LEU A 350 -25.03 12.90 0.98
C LEU A 350 -24.89 12.21 2.36
N ASN A 351 -25.59 12.72 3.38
CA ASN A 351 -25.40 12.40 4.79
C ASN A 351 -23.94 12.62 5.26
N LYS A 352 -23.39 13.79 4.92
CA LYS A 352 -22.02 14.21 5.25
C LYS A 352 -22.03 15.34 6.27
N ASP A 353 -21.94 14.99 7.54
CA ASP A 353 -21.90 15.97 8.63
C ASP A 353 -20.52 16.63 8.74
N ILE A 354 -20.34 17.79 8.11
CA ILE A 354 -19.13 18.62 8.16
C ILE A 354 -19.51 20.08 8.42
N GLN A 355 -18.89 20.66 9.45
CA GLN A 355 -19.00 22.07 9.82
C GLN A 355 -17.80 22.85 9.24
N ILE A 356 -18.02 23.59 8.16
CA ILE A 356 -16.94 24.30 7.44
C ILE A 356 -16.38 25.45 8.28
N GLU A 357 -17.24 26.08 9.07
CA GLU A 357 -16.93 27.19 9.96
C GLU A 357 -15.86 26.78 10.98
N SER A 358 -15.96 25.56 11.52
CA SER A 358 -14.96 24.97 12.42
C SER A 358 -13.62 24.74 11.71
N LEU A 359 -13.60 24.38 10.42
CA LEU A 359 -12.35 24.29 9.67
C LEU A 359 -11.69 25.67 9.52
N ILE A 360 -12.49 26.69 9.22
CA ILE A 360 -12.00 28.05 9.02
C ILE A 360 -11.43 28.62 10.33
N SER A 361 -12.07 28.35 11.47
CA SER A 361 -11.61 28.84 12.78
C SER A 361 -10.26 28.25 13.20
N HIS A 362 -9.91 27.03 12.79
CA HIS A 362 -8.63 26.40 13.13
C HIS A 362 -7.46 26.84 12.22
N LEU A 363 -7.69 27.59 11.13
CA LEU A 363 -6.63 28.00 10.20
C LEU A 363 -5.44 28.73 10.85
N PRO A 364 -5.64 29.65 11.81
CA PRO A 364 -4.52 30.32 12.49
C PRO A 364 -3.63 29.34 13.25
N LEU A 365 -4.24 28.36 13.95
CA LEU A 365 -3.52 27.31 14.68
C LEU A 365 -2.71 26.44 13.72
N LEU A 366 -3.33 25.95 12.65
CA LEU A 366 -2.62 25.15 11.63
C LEU A 366 -1.40 25.91 11.06
N LYS A 367 -1.55 27.21 10.82
CA LYS A 367 -0.44 28.05 10.32
C LYS A 367 0.69 28.23 11.33
N ARG A 368 0.38 28.29 12.63
CA ARG A 368 1.37 28.38 13.73
C ARG A 368 2.26 27.14 13.75
N HIS A 369 1.70 25.98 13.45
CA HIS A 369 2.39 24.69 13.40
C HIS A 369 3.02 24.36 12.04
N GLY A 370 3.10 25.31 11.12
CA GLY A 370 3.86 25.18 9.87
C GLY A 370 3.07 24.66 8.68
N TRP A 371 1.78 24.35 8.83
CA TRP A 371 0.95 23.99 7.68
C TRP A 371 0.69 25.20 6.79
N ARG A 372 0.94 25.01 5.50
CA ARG A 372 0.81 26.04 4.45
C ARG A 372 -0.08 25.61 3.29
N LYS A 373 -0.57 24.37 3.31
CA LYS A 373 -1.29 23.75 2.20
C LYS A 373 -2.47 22.95 2.71
N VAL A 374 -3.58 23.06 1.99
CA VAL A 374 -4.78 22.25 2.18
C VAL A 374 -5.18 21.59 0.86
N LYS A 375 -5.61 20.34 0.93
CA LYS A 375 -6.21 19.59 -0.16
C LYS A 375 -7.68 19.35 0.18
N LEU A 376 -8.59 19.75 -0.70
CA LEU A 376 -10.02 19.55 -0.52
C LEU A 376 -10.52 18.56 -1.59
N TYR A 377 -11.18 17.49 -1.18
CA TYR A 377 -11.86 16.57 -2.09
C TYR A 377 -13.29 17.03 -2.34
N PHE A 378 -13.62 17.07 -3.63
CA PHE A 378 -14.96 17.34 -4.15
C PHE A 378 -15.38 16.20 -5.06
N MET A 379 -16.67 15.93 -5.07
CA MET A 379 -17.32 15.03 -6.00
C MET A 379 -18.29 15.83 -6.88
N VAL A 380 -18.45 15.40 -8.14
CA VAL A 380 -19.40 15.99 -9.09
C VAL A 380 -20.18 14.90 -9.81
N GLY A 381 -21.40 15.19 -10.25
CA GLY A 381 -22.25 14.23 -10.94
C GLY A 381 -23.38 13.66 -10.06
N PHE A 382 -23.70 14.31 -8.94
CA PHE A 382 -24.91 13.95 -8.18
C PHE A 382 -26.17 14.51 -8.87
N PRO A 383 -27.34 13.84 -8.76
CA PRO A 383 -28.56 14.27 -9.46
C PRO A 383 -29.10 15.65 -9.04
N TRP A 384 -28.80 16.10 -7.81
CA TRP A 384 -29.41 17.30 -7.21
C TRP A 384 -28.55 18.56 -7.33
N GLU A 385 -27.43 18.51 -8.04
CA GLU A 385 -26.49 19.63 -8.18
C GLU A 385 -27.06 20.76 -9.05
N LYS A 386 -26.82 22.00 -8.63
CA LYS A 386 -27.20 23.22 -9.37
C LYS A 386 -25.97 24.10 -9.62
N GLU A 387 -26.07 25.07 -10.53
CA GLU A 387 -24.95 25.98 -10.83
C GLU A 387 -24.50 26.75 -9.56
N GLU A 388 -25.44 27.11 -8.69
CA GLU A 388 -25.16 27.83 -7.44
C GLU A 388 -24.24 27.04 -6.51
N ASP A 389 -24.37 25.70 -6.49
CA ASP A 389 -23.50 24.84 -5.69
C ASP A 389 -22.05 24.96 -6.15
N PHE A 390 -21.80 24.90 -7.46
CA PHE A 390 -20.45 25.05 -8.00
C PHE A 390 -19.89 26.45 -7.77
N MET A 391 -20.72 27.49 -7.90
CA MET A 391 -20.30 28.87 -7.67
C MET A 391 -19.94 29.14 -6.20
N ALA A 392 -20.62 28.47 -5.25
CA ALA A 392 -20.33 28.55 -3.82
C ALA A 392 -18.92 28.03 -3.44
N ILE A 393 -18.25 27.26 -4.32
CA ILE A 393 -16.85 26.86 -4.14
C ILE A 393 -15.96 28.10 -3.95
N ARG A 394 -16.24 29.20 -4.67
CA ARG A 394 -15.46 30.44 -4.57
C ARG A 394 -15.48 31.02 -3.16
N ASP A 395 -16.65 31.03 -2.53
CA ASP A 395 -16.81 31.57 -1.19
C ASP A 395 -16.15 30.66 -0.17
N LEU A 396 -16.26 29.34 -0.36
CA LEU A 396 -15.61 28.33 0.48
C LEU A 396 -14.08 28.44 0.47
N ILE A 397 -13.45 28.63 -0.69
CA ILE A 397 -11.97 28.69 -0.78
C ILE A 397 -11.39 30.05 -0.36
N THR A 398 -12.19 31.12 -0.39
CA THR A 398 -11.71 32.49 -0.16
C THR A 398 -11.06 32.68 1.22
N PRO A 399 -11.59 32.14 2.33
CA PRO A 399 -10.94 32.19 3.65
C PRO A 399 -9.54 31.59 3.66
N PHE A 400 -9.31 30.47 2.98
CA PHE A 400 -7.98 29.82 2.91
C PHE A 400 -6.97 30.70 2.16
N VAL A 401 -7.39 31.24 1.00
CA VAL A 401 -6.56 32.11 0.17
C VAL A 401 -6.22 33.41 0.91
N ARG A 402 -7.20 34.03 1.59
CA ARG A 402 -6.98 35.21 2.45
C ARG A 402 -5.99 34.93 3.57
N ASN A 403 -6.01 33.71 4.12
CA ASN A 403 -5.05 33.25 5.12
C ASN A 403 -3.70 32.80 4.55
N ARG A 404 -3.43 32.99 3.25
CA ARG A 404 -2.18 32.57 2.57
C ARG A 404 -1.91 31.06 2.71
N ILE A 405 -2.96 30.25 2.60
CA ILE A 405 -2.87 28.79 2.53
C ILE A 405 -3.04 28.38 1.06
N GLU A 406 -2.11 27.58 0.54
CA GLU A 406 -2.21 26.98 -0.78
C GLU A 406 -3.38 25.99 -0.80
N VAL A 407 -4.32 26.16 -1.73
CA VAL A 407 -5.48 25.27 -1.87
C VAL A 407 -5.31 24.38 -3.09
N ASN A 408 -5.42 23.08 -2.87
CA ASN A 408 -5.51 22.06 -3.91
C ASN A 408 -6.92 21.45 -3.92
N LEU A 409 -7.71 21.77 -4.93
CA LEU A 409 -9.00 21.12 -5.16
C LEU A 409 -8.77 19.82 -5.94
N SER A 410 -9.24 18.70 -5.40
CA SER A 410 -9.20 17.39 -6.05
C SER A 410 -10.63 16.95 -6.34
N VAL A 411 -11.02 16.96 -7.60
CA VAL A 411 -12.40 16.74 -8.06
C VAL A 411 -12.51 15.36 -8.68
N SER A 412 -13.48 14.55 -8.26
CA SER A 412 -13.74 13.22 -8.84
C SER A 412 -15.20 13.07 -9.25
N PRO A 413 -15.52 12.41 -10.37
CA PRO A 413 -16.89 12.02 -10.67
C PRO A 413 -17.50 11.12 -9.59
N PHE A 414 -18.77 11.32 -9.28
CA PHE A 414 -19.56 10.38 -8.48
C PHE A 414 -19.74 9.08 -9.27
N THR A 415 -19.38 7.97 -8.62
CA THR A 415 -19.55 6.62 -9.15
C THR A 415 -20.50 5.87 -8.23
N PRO A 416 -21.72 5.52 -8.66
CA PRO A 416 -22.62 4.72 -7.85
C PRO A 416 -22.01 3.34 -7.58
N LYS A 417 -22.07 2.88 -6.32
CA LYS A 417 -21.46 1.62 -5.87
C LYS A 417 -22.52 0.65 -5.34
N PRO A 418 -22.32 -0.66 -5.51
CA PRO A 418 -23.22 -1.68 -4.95
C PRO A 418 -23.31 -1.58 -3.43
N HIS A 419 -24.43 -2.01 -2.86
CA HIS A 419 -24.69 -2.00 -1.41
C HIS A 419 -24.57 -0.61 -0.75
N THR A 420 -24.86 0.45 -1.49
CA THR A 420 -24.99 1.81 -0.96
C THR A 420 -26.40 2.33 -1.20
N PRO A 421 -26.90 3.30 -0.40
CA PRO A 421 -28.18 3.94 -0.70
C PRO A 421 -28.25 4.55 -2.11
N PHE A 422 -27.11 4.93 -2.69
CA PHE A 422 -27.06 5.48 -4.04
C PHE A 422 -26.84 4.46 -5.16
N GLN A 423 -26.90 3.16 -4.87
CA GLN A 423 -26.69 2.11 -5.88
C GLN A 423 -27.69 2.15 -7.06
N TRP A 424 -28.85 2.77 -6.84
CA TRP A 424 -29.92 2.93 -7.84
C TRP A 424 -29.80 4.20 -8.69
N LEU A 425 -28.98 5.15 -8.27
CA LEU A 425 -28.78 6.39 -9.05
C LEU A 425 -28.01 6.09 -10.34
N ALA A 426 -28.32 6.87 -11.38
CA ALA A 426 -27.53 6.87 -12.60
C ALA A 426 -26.14 7.48 -12.35
N MET A 427 -25.15 7.06 -13.14
CA MET A 427 -23.94 7.83 -13.31
C MET A 427 -24.20 8.94 -14.34
N GLU A 428 -23.74 10.15 -14.04
CA GLU A 428 -23.75 11.26 -15.00
C GLU A 428 -22.91 10.93 -16.23
N ASP A 429 -23.38 11.34 -17.41
CA ASP A 429 -22.65 11.11 -18.65
C ASP A 429 -21.39 11.99 -18.77
N GLU A 430 -20.55 11.69 -19.77
CA GLU A 430 -19.30 12.39 -19.97
C GLU A 430 -19.48 13.90 -20.23
N ALA A 431 -20.53 14.29 -20.96
CA ALA A 431 -20.80 15.69 -21.31
C ALA A 431 -21.20 16.49 -20.06
N GLY A 432 -22.10 15.96 -19.24
CA GLY A 432 -22.53 16.53 -17.98
C GLY A 432 -21.37 16.66 -16.99
N LEU A 433 -20.53 15.63 -16.87
CA LEU A 433 -19.34 15.68 -16.02
C LEU A 433 -18.35 16.75 -16.49
N ARG A 434 -18.10 16.85 -17.80
CA ARG A 434 -17.22 17.89 -18.38
C ARG A 434 -17.74 19.29 -18.06
N GLU A 435 -19.04 19.50 -18.17
CA GLU A 435 -19.67 20.78 -17.86
C GLU A 435 -19.57 21.13 -16.38
N LYS A 436 -19.89 20.20 -15.47
CA LYS A 436 -19.75 20.40 -14.02
C LYS A 436 -18.29 20.70 -13.62
N ILE A 437 -17.32 20.00 -14.21
CA ILE A 437 -15.89 20.28 -14.00
C ILE A 437 -15.49 21.66 -14.51
N ARG A 438 -16.06 22.11 -15.65
CA ARG A 438 -15.86 23.47 -16.17
C ARG A 438 -16.36 24.52 -15.17
N LEU A 439 -17.52 24.30 -14.55
CA LEU A 439 -18.06 25.18 -13.51
C LEU A 439 -17.15 25.23 -12.27
N VAL A 440 -16.62 24.09 -11.81
CA VAL A 440 -15.64 24.06 -10.70
C VAL A 440 -14.39 24.88 -11.05
N ARG A 441 -13.83 24.72 -12.25
CA ARG A 441 -12.67 25.49 -12.71
C ARG A 441 -12.98 26.99 -12.79
N LYS A 442 -14.16 27.37 -13.28
CA LYS A 442 -14.65 28.76 -13.34
C LYS A 442 -14.75 29.37 -11.93
N ALA A 443 -15.24 28.62 -10.94
CA ALA A 443 -15.34 29.08 -9.57
C ALA A 443 -13.95 29.31 -8.92
N ALA A 444 -12.99 28.42 -9.20
CA ALA A 444 -11.62 28.47 -8.66
C ALA A 444 -10.66 29.44 -9.39
N ALA A 445 -11.04 29.94 -10.57
CA ALA A 445 -10.20 30.81 -11.39
C ALA A 445 -9.78 32.10 -10.68
N GLY A 446 -8.54 32.55 -10.91
CA GLY A 446 -8.01 33.81 -10.38
C GLY A 446 -7.67 33.81 -8.89
N LYS A 447 -7.68 32.64 -8.21
CA LYS A 447 -7.45 32.52 -6.75
C LYS A 447 -6.15 31.80 -6.36
N GLY A 448 -5.28 31.48 -7.33
CA GLY A 448 -4.07 30.71 -7.07
C GLY A 448 -4.33 29.27 -6.60
N VAL A 449 -5.50 28.72 -6.91
CA VAL A 449 -5.94 27.38 -6.52
C VAL A 449 -5.60 26.37 -7.60
N LYS A 450 -4.98 25.24 -7.22
CA LYS A 450 -4.70 24.14 -8.14
C LYS A 450 -5.89 23.18 -8.18
N VAL A 451 -6.50 23.03 -9.35
CA VAL A 451 -7.58 22.05 -9.58
C VAL A 451 -7.00 20.81 -10.25
N LYS A 452 -7.04 19.67 -9.56
CA LYS A 452 -6.74 18.34 -10.11
C LYS A 452 -8.06 17.60 -10.28
N VAL A 453 -8.28 17.03 -11.45
CA VAL A 453 -9.50 16.29 -11.78
C VAL A 453 -9.12 14.83 -12.02
N ARG A 454 -9.90 13.89 -11.47
CA ARG A 454 -9.82 12.48 -11.87
C ARG A 454 -10.24 12.35 -13.34
N ASP A 455 -9.59 11.46 -14.07
CA ASP A 455 -10.00 11.20 -15.44
C ASP A 455 -11.47 10.73 -15.51
N ILE A 456 -12.26 11.37 -16.37
CA ILE A 456 -13.69 11.12 -16.49
C ILE A 456 -13.94 9.73 -17.06
N ARG A 457 -13.17 9.34 -18.08
CA ARG A 457 -13.32 8.06 -18.79
C ARG A 457 -12.96 6.90 -17.86
N THR A 458 -11.90 7.03 -17.07
CA THR A 458 -11.57 6.04 -16.03
C THR A 458 -12.73 5.89 -15.04
N SER A 459 -13.32 6.99 -14.58
CA SER A 459 -14.43 6.96 -13.63
C SER A 459 -15.69 6.28 -14.21
N ILE A 460 -15.98 6.50 -15.50
CA ILE A 460 -17.10 5.85 -16.20
C ILE A 460 -16.88 4.35 -16.30
N ILE A 461 -15.66 3.92 -16.65
CA ILE A 461 -15.32 2.50 -16.74
C ILE A 461 -15.32 1.84 -15.35
N GLU A 462 -14.86 2.52 -14.31
CA GLU A 462 -14.99 2.05 -12.92
C GLU A 462 -16.46 1.82 -12.54
N ALA A 463 -17.36 2.73 -12.92
CA ALA A 463 -18.79 2.57 -12.64
C ALA A 463 -19.39 1.40 -13.43
N LEU A 464 -19.02 1.26 -14.71
CA LEU A 464 -19.44 0.17 -15.58
C LEU A 464 -19.05 -1.18 -14.98
N ILE A 465 -17.79 -1.32 -14.55
CA ILE A 465 -17.28 -2.54 -13.93
C ILE A 465 -17.92 -2.76 -12.56
N SER A 466 -17.95 -1.74 -11.69
CA SER A 466 -18.46 -1.85 -10.32
C SER A 466 -19.94 -2.23 -10.25
N ARG A 467 -20.76 -1.73 -11.18
CA ARG A 467 -22.21 -2.02 -11.28
C ARG A 467 -22.53 -3.11 -12.32
N GLY A 468 -21.51 -3.70 -12.92
CA GLY A 468 -21.66 -4.69 -13.98
C GLY A 468 -22.29 -6.00 -13.51
N ASP A 469 -22.61 -6.85 -14.48
CA ASP A 469 -23.07 -8.22 -14.29
C ASP A 469 -22.37 -9.15 -15.30
N GLY A 470 -22.85 -10.40 -15.40
CA GLY A 470 -22.24 -11.41 -16.27
C GLY A 470 -22.22 -11.07 -17.76
N ARG A 471 -23.00 -10.06 -18.20
CA ARG A 471 -22.91 -9.56 -19.58
C ARG A 471 -21.55 -8.92 -19.89
N LEU A 472 -20.75 -8.57 -18.86
CA LEU A 472 -19.38 -8.07 -19.03
C LEU A 472 -18.32 -9.18 -19.16
N PHE A 473 -18.65 -10.47 -19.03
CA PHE A 473 -17.64 -11.52 -19.18
C PHE A 473 -16.88 -11.47 -20.52
N PRO A 474 -17.57 -11.33 -21.67
CA PRO A 474 -16.88 -11.29 -22.96
C PRO A 474 -16.03 -10.03 -23.15
N LEU A 475 -16.23 -8.96 -22.35
CA LEU A 475 -15.36 -7.79 -22.35
C LEU A 475 -13.99 -8.16 -21.78
N PHE A 476 -13.95 -8.82 -20.63
CA PHE A 476 -12.67 -9.16 -19.99
C PHE A 476 -11.88 -10.20 -20.77
N GLU A 477 -12.55 -11.13 -21.46
CA GLU A 477 -11.90 -12.04 -22.41
C GLU A 477 -11.27 -11.27 -23.58
N GLU A 478 -11.97 -10.28 -24.12
CA GLU A 478 -11.48 -9.45 -25.22
C GLU A 478 -10.29 -8.58 -24.78
N LEU A 479 -10.37 -7.95 -23.61
CA LEU A 479 -9.28 -7.19 -23.02
C LEU A 479 -8.04 -8.06 -22.81
N HIS A 480 -8.21 -9.27 -22.31
CA HIS A 480 -7.12 -10.24 -22.15
C HIS A 480 -6.50 -10.63 -23.50
N ARG A 481 -7.33 -10.98 -24.49
CA ARG A 481 -6.87 -11.34 -25.86
C ARG A 481 -6.08 -10.20 -26.51
N SER A 482 -6.48 -8.97 -26.25
CA SER A 482 -5.82 -7.74 -26.70
C SER A 482 -4.61 -7.34 -25.84
N ARG A 483 -4.21 -8.16 -24.87
CA ARG A 483 -3.09 -7.91 -23.95
C ARG A 483 -3.21 -6.58 -23.19
N VAL A 484 -4.43 -6.22 -22.82
CA VAL A 484 -4.68 -5.09 -21.91
C VAL A 484 -4.36 -5.56 -20.48
N ARG A 485 -3.60 -4.73 -19.75
CA ARG A 485 -3.19 -4.93 -18.35
C ARG A 485 -2.63 -3.63 -17.80
N LEU A 486 -2.49 -3.55 -16.49
CA LEU A 486 -1.95 -2.42 -15.73
C LEU A 486 -2.76 -1.13 -15.94
N GLU A 487 -4.06 -1.24 -16.18
CA GLU A 487 -4.94 -0.10 -16.52
C GLU A 487 -5.13 0.92 -15.39
N ALA A 488 -4.64 0.63 -14.18
CA ALA A 488 -4.51 1.63 -13.11
C ALA A 488 -3.43 2.69 -13.41
N TRP A 489 -2.51 2.39 -14.33
CA TRP A 489 -1.43 3.26 -14.77
C TRP A 489 -1.86 4.00 -16.04
N GLY A 490 -1.79 5.33 -16.01
CA GLY A 490 -2.33 6.17 -17.08
C GLY A 490 -1.70 5.91 -18.45
N GLU A 491 -0.43 5.49 -18.47
CA GLU A 491 0.28 5.08 -19.69
C GLU A 491 -0.21 3.76 -20.30
N CYS A 492 -0.95 2.96 -19.53
CA CYS A 492 -1.48 1.66 -19.94
C CYS A 492 -2.99 1.68 -20.20
N PHE A 493 -3.68 2.73 -19.74
CA PHE A 493 -5.13 2.83 -19.84
C PHE A 493 -5.57 3.29 -21.23
N ASN A 494 -6.44 2.50 -21.88
CA ASN A 494 -7.06 2.86 -23.15
C ASN A 494 -8.59 2.71 -23.07
N PRO A 495 -9.34 3.81 -22.89
CA PRO A 495 -10.80 3.75 -22.78
C PRO A 495 -11.50 3.42 -24.10
N ASP A 496 -10.85 3.62 -25.26
CA ASP A 496 -11.50 3.45 -26.57
C ASP A 496 -11.89 1.98 -26.83
N ILE A 497 -11.13 1.04 -26.27
CA ILE A 497 -11.42 -0.40 -26.36
C ILE A 497 -12.79 -0.73 -25.73
N TYR A 498 -13.15 -0.04 -24.64
CA TYR A 498 -14.44 -0.23 -23.99
C TYR A 498 -15.58 0.33 -24.84
N ASP A 499 -15.41 1.51 -25.44
CA ASP A 499 -16.41 2.11 -26.33
C ASP A 499 -16.64 1.25 -27.57
N GLU A 500 -15.55 0.79 -28.19
CA GLU A 500 -15.61 -0.10 -29.35
C GLU A 500 -16.30 -1.41 -29.00
N TRP A 501 -16.00 -1.99 -27.85
CA TRP A 501 -16.66 -3.22 -27.40
C TRP A 501 -18.14 -3.01 -27.10
N LEU A 502 -18.54 -1.88 -26.51
CA LEU A 502 -19.93 -1.54 -26.21
C LEU A 502 -20.74 -1.22 -27.48
N ARG A 503 -20.08 -0.71 -28.54
CA ARG A 503 -20.72 -0.36 -29.82
C ARG A 503 -21.43 -1.58 -30.40
N GLY A 504 -22.74 -1.44 -30.67
CA GLY A 504 -23.56 -2.51 -31.23
C GLY A 504 -24.12 -3.52 -30.21
N ARG A 505 -23.91 -3.33 -28.90
CA ARG A 505 -24.45 -4.21 -27.85
C ARG A 505 -25.75 -3.72 -27.23
N ASN A 506 -26.69 -3.25 -28.05
CA ASN A 506 -28.07 -2.89 -27.67
C ASN A 506 -28.18 -2.05 -26.38
N GLY A 507 -27.37 -0.98 -26.26
CA GLY A 507 -27.45 -0.08 -25.12
C GLY A 507 -26.97 -0.68 -23.78
N LEU A 508 -26.08 -1.68 -23.82
CA LEU A 508 -25.58 -2.37 -22.62
C LEU A 508 -24.97 -1.40 -21.61
N GLY A 509 -24.15 -0.44 -22.07
CA GLY A 509 -23.50 0.55 -21.22
C GLY A 509 -24.52 1.41 -20.49
N GLU A 510 -25.51 1.92 -21.22
CA GLU A 510 -26.64 2.71 -20.71
C GLU A 510 -27.47 1.88 -19.70
N SER A 511 -27.68 0.59 -19.96
CA SER A 511 -28.40 -0.30 -19.05
C SER A 511 -27.67 -0.50 -17.71
N ILE A 512 -26.34 -0.49 -17.70
CA ILE A 512 -25.53 -0.70 -16.50
C ILE A 512 -25.36 0.62 -15.72
N LEU A 513 -25.06 1.71 -16.45
CA LEU A 513 -24.76 3.04 -15.90
C LEU A 513 -26.00 3.87 -15.56
N GLY A 514 -27.15 3.54 -16.15
CA GLY A 514 -28.41 4.23 -15.92
C GLY A 514 -28.97 4.08 -14.50
N ALA A 515 -30.09 4.77 -14.26
CA ALA A 515 -30.86 4.61 -13.03
C ALA A 515 -31.50 3.21 -12.98
N ARG A 516 -31.69 2.68 -11.78
CA ARG A 516 -32.33 1.38 -11.55
C ARG A 516 -33.54 1.54 -10.66
N ASP A 517 -34.56 0.72 -10.88
CA ASP A 517 -35.72 0.67 -10.00
C ASP A 517 -35.32 0.10 -8.63
N ALA A 518 -35.67 0.83 -7.56
CA ALA A 518 -35.41 0.45 -6.18
C ALA A 518 -36.04 -0.89 -5.78
N ASN A 519 -37.10 -1.30 -6.47
CA ASN A 519 -37.83 -2.55 -6.23
C ASN A 519 -37.29 -3.75 -7.03
N GLN A 520 -36.42 -3.53 -8.01
CA GLN A 520 -35.85 -4.62 -8.79
C GLN A 520 -34.73 -5.34 -8.03
N THR A 521 -34.57 -6.63 -8.34
CA THR A 521 -33.42 -7.41 -7.88
C THR A 521 -32.18 -6.98 -8.65
N LEU A 522 -31.11 -6.64 -7.92
CA LEU A 522 -29.83 -6.23 -8.46
C LEU A 522 -28.90 -7.45 -8.62
N PRO A 523 -27.91 -7.40 -9.53
CA PRO A 523 -27.00 -8.52 -9.76
C PRO A 523 -26.29 -9.04 -8.50
N TRP A 524 -25.96 -8.13 -7.58
CA TRP A 524 -25.26 -8.36 -6.32
C TRP A 524 -26.17 -8.65 -5.11
N ASP A 525 -27.49 -8.66 -5.25
CA ASP A 525 -28.43 -8.84 -4.11
C ASP A 525 -28.31 -10.19 -3.38
N PHE A 526 -27.61 -11.16 -3.97
CA PHE A 526 -27.32 -12.44 -3.32
C PHE A 526 -26.22 -12.35 -2.27
N ILE A 527 -25.53 -11.21 -2.17
CA ILE A 527 -24.58 -10.93 -1.11
C ILE A 527 -25.33 -10.27 0.04
N ASP A 528 -25.43 -11.01 1.14
CA ASP A 528 -25.96 -10.50 2.38
C ASP A 528 -24.85 -9.73 3.12
N THR A 529 -24.91 -8.41 3.10
CA THR A 529 -23.98 -7.55 3.85
C THR A 529 -24.34 -7.43 5.33
N GLY A 530 -25.53 -7.92 5.71
CA GLY A 530 -26.20 -7.66 6.98
C GLY A 530 -26.93 -6.32 7.04
N VAL A 531 -26.89 -5.50 5.97
CA VAL A 531 -27.64 -4.24 5.88
C VAL A 531 -28.93 -4.46 5.11
N ASP A 532 -30.05 -4.12 5.72
CA ASP A 532 -31.36 -4.32 5.10
C ASP A 532 -31.52 -3.49 3.83
N LYS A 533 -32.02 -4.11 2.76
CA LYS A 533 -32.31 -3.40 1.50
C LYS A 533 -33.40 -2.34 1.69
N SER A 534 -34.34 -2.53 2.62
CA SER A 534 -35.31 -1.49 3.03
C SER A 534 -34.61 -0.26 3.59
N PHE A 535 -33.65 -0.43 4.51
CA PHE A 535 -32.87 0.67 5.07
C PHE A 535 -32.15 1.47 3.97
N LEU A 536 -31.54 0.80 2.99
CA LEU A 536 -30.89 1.48 1.87
C LEU A 536 -31.86 2.32 1.03
N ARG A 537 -33.10 1.84 0.83
CA ARG A 537 -34.16 2.59 0.13
C ARG A 537 -34.62 3.79 0.94
N GLU A 538 -34.87 3.62 2.23
CA GLU A 538 -35.23 4.72 3.14
C GLU A 538 -34.14 5.81 3.17
N GLU A 539 -32.86 5.44 3.13
CA GLU A 539 -31.77 6.41 3.03
C GLU A 539 -31.75 7.16 1.69
N LEU A 540 -32.15 6.52 0.59
CA LEU A 540 -32.32 7.19 -0.70
C LEU A 540 -33.48 8.21 -0.64
N GLU A 541 -34.62 7.81 -0.09
CA GLU A 541 -35.80 8.68 0.11
C GLU A 541 -35.45 9.89 0.99
N ARG A 542 -34.70 9.67 2.08
CA ARG A 542 -34.18 10.77 2.93
C ARG A 542 -33.23 11.67 2.17
N ALA A 543 -32.39 11.14 1.27
CA ALA A 543 -31.54 11.97 0.43
C ALA A 543 -32.35 12.86 -0.50
N GLU A 544 -33.46 12.36 -1.06
CA GLU A 544 -34.40 13.14 -1.87
C GLU A 544 -35.12 14.21 -1.05
N GLY A 545 -35.50 13.88 0.19
CA GLY A 545 -36.11 14.78 1.17
C GLY A 545 -35.17 15.77 1.86
N LYS A 546 -33.85 15.71 1.58
CA LYS A 546 -32.80 16.50 2.28
C LYS A 546 -32.69 16.20 3.77
N GLU A 547 -33.11 15.02 4.19
CA GLU A 547 -33.10 14.59 5.59
C GLU A 547 -31.77 13.93 5.96
N LYS A 548 -31.33 14.15 7.19
CA LYS A 548 -30.10 13.57 7.75
C LYS A 548 -30.42 12.30 8.53
N THR A 549 -29.43 11.42 8.57
CA THR A 549 -29.42 10.26 9.46
C THR A 549 -28.25 10.38 10.41
N ALA A 550 -28.51 10.26 11.71
CA ALA A 550 -27.48 10.35 12.73
C ALA A 550 -26.38 9.30 12.51
N ASN A 551 -25.13 9.66 12.83
CA ASN A 551 -24.02 8.73 12.75
C ASN A 551 -24.10 7.65 13.85
N CYS A 552 -23.50 6.50 13.55
CA CYS A 552 -23.50 5.33 14.45
C CYS A 552 -22.66 5.49 15.71
N TYR A 553 -21.91 6.58 15.84
CA TYR A 553 -21.14 6.87 17.06
C TYR A 553 -22.03 7.41 18.19
N ARG A 554 -23.15 8.05 17.84
CA ARG A 554 -24.10 8.65 18.80
C ARG A 554 -25.33 7.79 19.03
N SER A 555 -25.91 7.25 17.96
CA SER A 555 -27.13 6.45 18.03
C SER A 555 -27.18 5.39 16.93
N CYS A 556 -27.90 4.30 17.18
CA CYS A 556 -28.16 3.30 16.15
C CYS A 556 -29.05 3.89 15.04
N ALA A 557 -28.70 3.63 13.78
CA ALA A 557 -29.48 4.05 12.62
C ALA A 557 -30.54 3.01 12.19
N GLY A 558 -30.55 1.82 12.79
CA GLY A 558 -31.54 0.77 12.47
C GLY A 558 -31.31 0.06 11.14
N CYS A 559 -30.05 -0.14 10.72
CA CYS A 559 -29.74 -0.71 9.41
C CYS A 559 -29.87 -2.25 9.29
N GLY A 560 -30.42 -2.94 10.29
CA GLY A 560 -30.53 -4.42 10.32
C GLY A 560 -29.36 -5.13 11.02
N LEU A 561 -28.16 -4.54 11.00
CA LEU A 561 -27.00 -5.09 11.71
C LEU A 561 -27.21 -5.12 13.23
N SER A 562 -26.95 -6.29 13.83
CA SER A 562 -26.93 -6.48 15.28
C SER A 562 -25.58 -6.03 15.86
N CYS A 563 -25.36 -4.72 15.90
CA CYS A 563 -24.16 -4.14 16.49
C CYS A 563 -24.22 -4.20 18.03
N GLY A 564 -23.06 -4.38 18.68
CA GLY A 564 -22.92 -4.13 20.13
C GLY A 564 -23.28 -2.69 20.51
N ALA A 565 -23.43 -2.43 21.82
CA ALA A 565 -23.86 -1.13 22.34
C ALA A 565 -23.01 0.04 21.77
N PRO A 566 -23.60 1.23 21.57
CA PRO A 566 -22.88 2.40 21.05
C PRO A 566 -21.63 2.72 21.88
N ARG A 567 -20.65 3.33 21.23
CA ARG A 567 -19.32 3.83 21.67
C ARG A 567 -19.17 4.42 23.09
N GLN A 568 -20.27 4.71 23.80
CA GLN A 568 -20.27 5.29 25.14
C GLN A 568 -19.50 4.46 26.18
N GLU A 569 -19.39 3.14 26.03
CA GLU A 569 -18.59 2.29 26.92
C GLU A 569 -17.07 2.44 26.67
N ALA A 570 -16.62 2.50 25.41
CA ALA A 570 -15.22 2.70 25.05
C ALA A 570 -14.70 4.10 25.45
N LEU A 571 -15.56 5.13 25.34
CA LEU A 571 -15.27 6.49 25.80
C LEU A 571 -15.03 6.57 27.31
N ARG A 572 -15.71 5.77 28.14
CA ARG A 572 -15.51 5.75 29.60
C ARG A 572 -14.09 5.30 29.99
N CYS A 573 -13.47 4.44 29.19
CA CYS A 573 -12.13 3.93 29.46
C CYS A 573 -11.05 4.99 29.20
N CYS A 574 -11.26 5.88 28.22
CA CYS A 574 -10.29 6.91 27.85
C CYS A 574 -10.50 8.27 28.57
N THR A 575 -11.61 8.46 29.29
CA THR A 575 -11.88 9.69 30.07
C THR A 575 -11.44 9.63 31.54
N GLN A 576 -11.13 8.46 32.09
CA GLN A 576 -10.64 8.32 33.48
C GLN A 576 -9.11 8.50 33.58
N ASP A 577 -8.58 9.66 33.16
CA ASP A 577 -7.15 10.01 33.06
C ASP A 577 -6.45 9.50 31.78
N SER A 578 -6.67 10.21 30.67
CA SER A 578 -6.09 9.94 29.35
C SER A 578 -4.54 9.95 29.29
N THR A 579 -3.89 10.54 30.29
CA THR A 579 -2.45 10.53 30.53
C THR A 579 -2.00 9.34 31.39
N SER A 580 -2.82 8.88 32.36
CA SER A 580 -2.45 7.76 33.22
C SER A 580 -2.64 6.38 32.55
N TYR A 581 -3.62 6.24 31.65
CA TYR A 581 -3.99 4.94 31.07
C TYR A 581 -2.85 4.26 30.28
N LEU A 582 -2.03 5.03 29.56
CA LEU A 582 -0.81 4.55 28.91
C LEU A 582 0.48 4.85 29.71
N GLY A 583 0.34 5.37 30.93
CA GLY A 583 1.47 5.79 31.77
C GLY A 583 2.26 6.96 31.20
N VAL A 584 1.62 7.83 30.40
CA VAL A 584 2.24 9.02 29.82
C VAL A 584 2.10 10.15 30.82
N GLU A 585 3.12 10.37 31.67
CA GLU A 585 3.17 11.54 32.55
C GLU A 585 2.94 12.81 31.71
N GLY A 586 1.97 13.63 32.13
CA GLY A 586 1.52 14.82 31.40
C GLY A 586 2.71 15.73 31.10
N THR A 587 3.14 15.76 29.84
CA THR A 587 4.14 16.74 29.42
C THR A 587 3.50 18.10 29.48
N SER A 588 3.92 18.93 30.43
CA SER A 588 3.54 20.33 30.50
C SER A 588 3.75 20.99 29.14
N SER A 589 2.77 21.78 28.74
CA SER A 589 2.75 22.59 27.53
C SER A 589 3.94 23.57 27.52
N GLN A 590 5.11 23.11 27.10
CA GLN A 590 6.24 24.01 26.86
C GLN A 590 6.00 24.77 25.55
N THR A 591 5.83 26.08 25.69
CA THR A 591 5.65 27.06 24.63
C THR A 591 6.79 26.98 23.59
N PRO A 592 6.54 27.16 22.27
CA PRO A 592 7.57 27.07 21.23
C PRO A 592 8.71 28.12 21.28
N GLY A 593 8.83 28.89 22.36
CA GLY A 593 9.85 29.91 22.59
C GLY A 593 10.97 29.50 23.56
N GLU A 594 10.85 28.38 24.28
CA GLU A 594 11.78 27.99 25.34
C GLU A 594 12.54 26.68 25.03
N MET A 595 12.92 26.47 23.77
CA MET A 595 13.96 25.49 23.37
C MET A 595 15.30 26.19 23.08
N ALA A 596 15.58 27.29 23.76
CA ALA A 596 16.92 27.86 23.85
C ALA A 596 17.52 27.45 25.21
N GLY A 597 17.82 26.16 25.37
CA GLY A 597 18.33 25.63 26.63
C GLY A 597 18.33 24.11 26.78
N GLN A 598 18.22 23.35 25.70
CA GLN A 598 18.55 21.93 25.75
C GLN A 598 20.08 21.80 25.68
N SER A 599 20.68 21.16 26.69
CA SER A 599 22.01 20.58 26.61
C SER A 599 22.23 19.99 25.21
N GLU A 600 23.19 20.52 24.43
CA GLU A 600 23.52 19.95 23.12
C GLU A 600 23.80 18.47 23.29
N ALA A 601 22.89 17.62 22.81
CA ALA A 601 23.13 16.19 22.80
C ALA A 601 24.43 15.93 22.03
N ALA A 602 25.33 15.13 22.62
CA ALA A 602 26.60 14.82 21.96
C ALA A 602 26.31 13.93 20.74
N TYR A 603 26.48 14.50 19.54
CA TYR A 603 26.40 13.77 18.28
C TYR A 603 27.79 13.32 17.86
N THR A 604 27.89 12.08 17.41
CA THR A 604 29.12 11.51 16.86
C THR A 604 28.90 11.12 15.40
N THR A 605 29.78 11.60 14.52
CA THR A 605 29.81 11.18 13.11
C THR A 605 30.42 9.79 12.99
N PHE A 606 29.76 8.92 12.24
CA PHE A 606 30.25 7.59 11.90
C PHE A 606 30.20 7.35 10.40
N THR A 607 31.25 6.72 9.88
CA THR A 607 31.29 6.15 8.53
C THR A 607 31.02 4.66 8.63
N ILE A 608 29.89 4.21 8.10
CA ILE A 608 29.46 2.81 8.03
C ILE A 608 29.92 2.23 6.70
N ARG A 609 30.70 1.14 6.76
CA ARG A 609 31.08 0.36 5.58
C ARG A 609 30.13 -0.82 5.41
N TYR A 610 29.62 -1.02 4.20
CA TYR A 610 28.70 -2.12 3.90
C TYR A 610 29.01 -2.80 2.56
N SER A 611 28.52 -4.02 2.43
CA SER A 611 28.56 -4.81 1.19
C SER A 611 27.17 -4.95 0.59
N LYS A 612 27.13 -5.16 -0.73
CA LYS A 612 25.92 -5.34 -1.54
C LYS A 612 26.24 -6.34 -2.66
N CYS A 613 25.90 -7.60 -2.42
CA CYS A 613 26.28 -8.74 -3.23
C CYS A 613 25.06 -9.61 -3.61
N GLY A 614 25.22 -10.51 -4.58
CA GLY A 614 24.14 -11.39 -5.05
C GLY A 614 22.92 -10.60 -5.54
N ASP A 615 21.71 -11.07 -5.24
CA ASP A 615 20.46 -10.45 -5.71
C ASP A 615 20.27 -9.00 -5.17
N SER A 616 20.94 -8.62 -4.08
CA SER A 616 20.92 -7.24 -3.56
C SER A 616 21.54 -6.23 -4.53
N ARG A 617 22.36 -6.64 -5.49
CA ARG A 617 22.95 -5.76 -6.53
C ARG A 617 21.90 -5.03 -7.38
N TYR A 618 20.67 -5.53 -7.40
CA TYR A 618 19.57 -4.97 -8.17
C TYR A 618 18.85 -3.81 -7.47
N ILE A 619 19.12 -3.56 -6.18
CA ILE A 619 18.50 -2.49 -5.40
C ILE A 619 19.00 -1.13 -5.93
N GLY A 620 18.12 -0.13 -6.04
CA GLY A 620 18.49 1.22 -6.45
C GLY A 620 19.36 1.95 -5.42
N HIS A 621 20.05 3.01 -5.83
CA HIS A 621 20.88 3.79 -4.90
C HIS A 621 20.03 4.46 -3.80
N LEU A 622 18.92 5.10 -4.15
CA LEU A 622 18.02 5.73 -3.19
C LEU A 622 17.41 4.72 -2.21
N ASP A 623 16.96 3.57 -2.71
CA ASP A 623 16.44 2.49 -1.86
C ASP A 623 17.51 1.97 -0.89
N THR A 624 18.78 1.90 -1.33
CA THR A 624 19.91 1.47 -0.48
C THR A 624 20.08 2.41 0.72
N ILE A 625 19.92 3.72 0.52
CA ILE A 625 20.00 4.72 1.60
C ILE A 625 18.91 4.45 2.63
N ASP A 626 17.66 4.35 2.20
CA ASP A 626 16.52 4.15 3.09
C ASP A 626 16.64 2.83 3.88
N ILE A 627 17.11 1.76 3.22
CA ILE A 627 17.34 0.45 3.84
C ILE A 627 18.41 0.53 4.95
N VAL A 628 19.56 1.15 4.69
CA VAL A 628 20.63 1.26 5.68
C VAL A 628 20.17 2.14 6.86
N LEU A 629 19.48 3.25 6.59
CA LEU A 629 18.95 4.11 7.66
C LEU A 629 17.90 3.40 8.52
N ARG A 630 17.05 2.57 7.92
CA ARG A 630 16.11 1.71 8.67
C ARG A 630 16.83 0.71 9.55
N ALA A 631 17.87 0.06 9.03
CA ALA A 631 18.69 -0.86 9.80
C ALA A 631 19.36 -0.17 11.01
N VAL A 632 19.87 1.05 10.83
CA VAL A 632 20.41 1.89 11.91
C VAL A 632 19.35 2.19 12.97
N ARG A 633 18.15 2.65 12.57
CA ARG A 633 17.05 2.92 13.51
C ARG A 633 16.58 1.67 14.25
N ALA A 634 16.44 0.55 13.55
CA ALA A 634 16.07 -0.74 14.15
C ALA A 634 17.11 -1.25 15.16
N ALA A 635 18.37 -0.84 15.03
CA ALA A 635 19.41 -1.10 16.04
C ALA A 635 19.27 -0.23 17.32
N GLY A 636 18.33 0.72 17.35
CA GLY A 636 18.08 1.65 18.45
C GLY A 636 18.94 2.91 18.38
N ILE A 637 19.45 3.26 17.20
CA ILE A 637 20.33 4.42 17.01
C ILE A 637 19.49 5.61 16.53
N SER A 638 19.43 6.65 17.36
CA SER A 638 18.83 7.94 17.00
C SER A 638 19.77 8.73 16.09
N LEU A 639 19.19 9.28 15.02
CA LEU A 639 19.91 10.04 14.01
C LEU A 639 19.67 11.53 14.21
N LYS A 640 20.70 12.34 14.04
CA LYS A 640 20.53 13.79 14.06
C LYS A 640 19.64 14.23 12.91
N MET A 641 18.58 14.95 13.26
CA MET A 641 17.60 15.43 12.31
C MET A 641 17.81 16.92 11.98
N HIS A 642 17.70 17.28 10.71
CA HIS A 642 17.84 18.64 10.21
C HIS A 642 16.53 19.17 9.63
N GLY A 643 16.18 20.41 9.98
CA GLY A 643 15.01 21.12 9.46
C GLY A 643 13.87 21.26 10.47
N LYS A 644 13.19 22.41 10.46
CA LYS A 644 12.19 22.80 11.49
C LYS A 644 10.84 22.08 11.36
N TYR A 645 10.36 21.87 10.14
CA TYR A 645 9.01 21.30 9.88
C TYR A 645 9.06 19.92 9.22
N HIS A 646 10.14 19.60 8.51
CA HIS A 646 10.36 18.31 7.85
C HIS A 646 11.77 17.78 8.18
N PRO A 647 11.99 17.33 9.42
CA PRO A 647 13.28 16.81 9.85
C PRO A 647 13.74 15.65 8.94
N LYS A 648 14.97 15.74 8.43
CA LYS A 648 15.65 14.65 7.69
C LYS A 648 17.04 14.40 8.27
N PRO A 649 17.51 13.15 8.31
CA PRO A 649 18.88 12.88 8.70
C PRO A 649 19.84 13.47 7.65
N ARG A 650 20.96 14.03 8.10
CA ARG A 650 22.06 14.36 7.20
C ARG A 650 22.83 13.07 6.93
N VAL A 651 22.95 12.73 5.65
CA VAL A 651 23.60 11.51 5.20
C VAL A 651 24.48 11.86 4.02
N SER A 652 25.72 11.36 4.03
CA SER A 652 26.64 11.43 2.90
C SER A 652 26.96 10.00 2.44
N LEU A 653 27.16 9.76 1.15
CA LEU A 653 27.45 8.42 0.61
C LEU A 653 28.69 8.41 -0.27
N SER A 654 29.27 7.21 -0.43
CA SER A 654 30.15 6.91 -1.55
C SER A 654 29.42 7.09 -2.90
N PRO A 655 30.17 7.27 -4.02
CA PRO A 655 29.58 7.39 -5.35
C PRO A 655 28.61 6.24 -5.67
N ALA A 656 27.50 6.56 -6.34
CA ALA A 656 26.43 5.60 -6.61
C ALA A 656 26.91 4.42 -7.46
N LEU A 657 26.67 3.20 -6.96
CA LEU A 657 26.93 1.96 -7.68
C LEU A 657 25.85 1.70 -8.74
N PRO A 658 26.20 1.43 -10.02
CA PRO A 658 25.21 1.05 -11.03
C PRO A 658 24.44 -0.22 -10.67
N VAL A 659 23.15 -0.25 -10.99
CA VAL A 659 22.27 -1.41 -10.78
C VAL A 659 22.81 -2.62 -11.54
N GLY A 660 22.92 -3.76 -10.84
CA GLY A 660 23.49 -4.99 -11.39
C GLY A 660 24.95 -5.23 -11.01
N ILE A 661 25.65 -4.23 -10.46
CA ILE A 661 27.03 -4.35 -9.98
C ILE A 661 27.04 -4.63 -8.48
N GLU A 662 27.95 -5.50 -8.04
CA GLU A 662 28.16 -5.83 -6.64
C GLU A 662 29.26 -4.96 -6.02
N SER A 663 29.27 -4.81 -4.70
CA SER A 663 30.33 -4.08 -4.00
C SER A 663 30.58 -4.65 -2.60
N THR A 664 31.83 -4.65 -2.17
CA THR A 664 32.24 -5.03 -0.80
C THR A 664 32.76 -3.86 0.02
N CYS A 665 32.70 -2.63 -0.51
CA CYS A 665 33.34 -1.46 0.08
C CYS A 665 32.53 -0.17 -0.10
N GLU A 666 31.20 -0.26 -0.08
CA GLU A 666 30.37 0.96 -0.03
C GLU A 666 30.42 1.60 1.35
N MET A 667 30.22 2.92 1.39
CA MET A 667 30.27 3.70 2.62
C MET A 667 29.09 4.67 2.71
N LEU A 668 28.63 4.88 3.94
CA LEU A 668 27.58 5.83 4.29
C LEU A 668 27.93 6.51 5.61
N GLU A 669 27.87 7.84 5.62
CA GLU A 669 28.12 8.66 6.80
C GLU A 669 26.80 9.05 7.47
N ILE A 670 26.74 8.91 8.80
CA ILE A 670 25.63 9.37 9.63
C ILE A 670 26.13 10.17 10.84
N GLU A 671 25.26 11.02 11.36
CA GLU A 671 25.41 11.65 12.68
C GLU A 671 24.48 10.95 13.67
N ALA A 672 25.04 10.24 14.66
CA ALA A 672 24.30 9.46 15.66
C ALA A 672 24.33 10.14 17.02
N GLU A 673 23.20 10.12 17.73
CA GLU A 673 23.06 10.71 19.07
C GLU A 673 23.48 9.72 20.16
N GLY A 674 24.29 10.17 21.13
CA GLY A 674 24.54 9.42 22.37
C GLY A 674 25.35 8.13 22.24
N ILE A 675 25.94 7.85 21.06
CA ILE A 675 26.75 6.65 20.81
C ILE A 675 28.22 7.03 20.62
N ASN A 676 29.09 6.37 21.39
CA ASN A 676 30.54 6.57 21.33
C ASN A 676 31.27 5.56 20.41
N SER A 677 30.70 4.36 20.22
CA SER A 677 31.25 3.31 19.36
C SER A 677 30.16 2.39 18.82
N MET A 678 30.31 1.92 17.57
CA MET A 678 29.46 0.86 16.99
C MET A 678 30.13 -0.51 17.16
N ASP A 679 29.71 -1.24 18.19
CA ASP A 679 30.22 -2.58 18.48
C ASP A 679 29.59 -3.65 17.57
N SER A 680 30.07 -4.90 17.73
CA SER A 680 29.55 -6.06 17.00
C SER A 680 28.07 -6.36 17.30
N SER A 681 27.57 -5.96 18.46
CA SER A 681 26.17 -6.15 18.86
C SER A 681 25.23 -5.23 18.06
N LEU A 682 25.58 -3.94 17.96
CA LEU A 682 24.85 -2.97 17.13
C LEU A 682 24.91 -3.36 15.65
N ILE A 683 26.08 -3.76 15.16
CA ILE A 683 26.25 -4.28 13.80
C ILE A 683 25.34 -5.49 13.54
N GLY A 684 25.30 -6.45 14.45
CA GLY A 684 24.41 -7.61 14.34
C GLY A 684 22.92 -7.26 14.41
N LYS A 685 22.53 -6.17 15.08
CA LYS A 685 21.15 -5.64 15.02
C LYS A 685 20.85 -5.04 13.65
N MET A 686 21.75 -4.24 13.10
CA MET A 686 21.60 -3.65 11.75
C MET A 686 21.48 -4.74 10.69
N ASP A 687 22.36 -5.75 10.72
CA ASP A 687 22.37 -6.85 9.75
C ASP A 687 21.05 -7.64 9.69
N ARG A 688 20.33 -7.77 10.82
CA ARG A 688 19.02 -8.45 10.85
C ARG A 688 17.94 -7.72 10.04
N CYS A 689 18.09 -6.42 9.85
CA CYS A 689 17.17 -5.57 9.11
C CYS A 689 17.64 -5.30 7.67
N LEU A 690 18.77 -5.89 7.26
CA LEU A 690 19.29 -5.76 5.90
C LEU A 690 18.76 -6.85 4.96
N PRO A 691 18.55 -6.54 3.67
CA PRO A 691 18.17 -7.52 2.65
C PRO A 691 19.21 -8.63 2.49
N LYS A 692 18.77 -9.79 1.98
CA LYS A 692 19.70 -10.89 1.68
C LYS A 692 20.73 -10.45 0.63
N GLY A 693 22.00 -10.49 1.00
CA GLY A 693 23.10 -10.05 0.15
C GLY A 693 23.72 -8.71 0.56
N MET A 694 23.13 -8.00 1.53
CA MET A 694 23.75 -6.86 2.18
C MET A 694 24.28 -7.23 3.57
N ARG A 695 25.36 -6.55 3.99
CA ARG A 695 25.96 -6.71 5.32
C ARG A 695 26.73 -5.46 5.72
N ILE A 696 26.63 -5.05 6.98
CA ILE A 696 27.52 -4.05 7.58
C ILE A 696 28.87 -4.71 7.88
N MET A 697 29.93 -4.20 7.24
CA MET A 697 31.29 -4.73 7.37
C MET A 697 32.05 -4.11 8.55
N GLY A 698 31.63 -2.92 8.99
CA GLY A 698 32.22 -2.20 10.11
C GLY A 698 31.77 -0.74 10.12
N ALA A 699 32.11 -0.03 11.18
CA ALA A 699 31.90 1.41 11.26
C ALA A 699 33.07 2.08 11.97
N THR A 700 33.48 3.24 11.47
CA THR A 700 34.58 4.03 12.02
C THR A 700 34.06 5.38 12.47
N ARG A 701 34.56 5.88 13.60
CA ARG A 701 34.27 7.23 14.07
C ARG A 701 34.95 8.25 13.15
N GLY A 702 34.23 9.28 12.73
CA GLY A 702 34.68 10.29 11.78
C GLY A 702 33.94 10.25 10.45
N GLY A 703 34.07 11.33 9.68
CA GLY A 703 33.47 11.46 8.36
C GLY A 703 34.29 10.76 7.26
N MET A 704 33.68 10.60 6.09
CA MET A 704 34.31 9.89 4.97
C MET A 704 35.61 10.53 4.48
N ASP A 705 35.80 11.84 4.67
CA ASP A 705 37.03 12.58 4.33
C ASP A 705 38.28 12.02 5.03
N SER A 706 38.09 11.34 6.17
CA SER A 706 39.17 10.66 6.90
C SER A 706 39.49 9.25 6.36
N THR A 707 38.80 8.80 5.30
CA THR A 707 38.85 7.44 4.77
C THR A 707 39.38 7.44 3.32
N HIS A 708 40.46 6.70 3.06
CA HIS A 708 41.00 6.57 1.69
C HIS A 708 40.04 5.78 0.79
N ASN A 709 39.58 6.40 -0.30
CA ASN A 709 38.71 5.81 -1.33
C ASN A 709 39.51 5.12 -2.45
N ASP A 710 40.33 4.14 -2.10
CA ASP A 710 41.08 3.36 -3.09
C ASP A 710 40.36 2.05 -3.41
N PHE A 711 39.67 2.01 -4.56
CA PHE A 711 38.87 0.86 -4.99
C PHE A 711 39.12 0.51 -6.44
N GLY A 712 38.83 -0.74 -6.80
CA GLY A 712 38.89 -1.27 -8.15
C GLY A 712 37.65 -2.13 -8.43
N TYR A 713 37.55 -2.62 -9.65
CA TYR A 713 36.49 -3.52 -10.09
C TYR A 713 37.08 -4.84 -10.54
N LEU A 714 36.63 -5.92 -9.91
CA LEU A 714 36.86 -7.28 -10.36
C LEU A 714 35.78 -7.63 -11.39
N LEU A 715 36.19 -7.85 -12.64
CA LEU A 715 35.32 -8.29 -13.72
C LEU A 715 35.48 -9.81 -13.89
N VAL A 716 34.35 -10.51 -14.04
CA VAL A 716 34.31 -11.96 -14.26
C VAL A 716 33.65 -12.24 -15.61
N GLY A 717 34.36 -12.93 -16.50
CA GLY A 717 33.87 -13.29 -17.84
C GLY A 717 34.60 -14.50 -18.42
N GLU A 718 34.27 -14.84 -19.67
CA GLU A 718 34.91 -15.94 -20.41
C GLU A 718 36.34 -15.58 -20.86
N THR A 719 37.15 -16.60 -21.16
CA THR A 719 38.54 -16.44 -21.61
C THR A 719 38.60 -15.84 -23.02
N GLY A 720 39.38 -14.75 -23.20
CA GLY A 720 39.63 -14.15 -24.53
C GLY A 720 39.03 -12.76 -24.77
N LEU A 721 38.50 -12.09 -23.74
CA LEU A 721 38.04 -10.69 -23.87
C LEU A 721 39.24 -9.73 -23.95
N GLU A 722 39.37 -9.01 -25.08
CA GLU A 722 40.41 -7.98 -25.33
C GLU A 722 40.01 -6.59 -24.77
N GLY A 723 40.99 -5.84 -24.22
CA GLY A 723 40.81 -4.46 -23.75
C GLY A 723 41.85 -3.99 -22.71
N GLU A 724 41.69 -2.76 -22.19
CA GLU A 724 42.52 -2.10 -21.16
C GLU A 724 42.40 -2.71 -19.74
N VAL A 725 42.22 -4.03 -19.61
CA VAL A 725 41.98 -4.67 -18.32
C VAL A 725 43.13 -5.60 -17.93
N LEU A 726 43.67 -5.42 -16.73
CA LEU A 726 44.75 -6.27 -16.22
C LEU A 726 44.18 -7.64 -15.85
N ARG A 727 44.59 -8.70 -16.55
CA ARG A 727 44.21 -10.09 -16.23
C ARG A 727 44.91 -10.52 -14.95
N THR A 728 44.15 -10.96 -13.95
CA THR A 728 44.69 -11.29 -12.61
C THR A 728 44.71 -12.79 -12.29
N GLY A 729 44.04 -13.64 -13.08
CA GLY A 729 44.10 -15.11 -12.91
C GLY A 729 43.02 -15.89 -13.69
N ASN A 730 43.08 -17.23 -13.60
CA ASN A 730 42.09 -18.16 -14.18
C ASN A 730 41.49 -19.05 -13.08
N GLY A 731 40.16 -19.21 -13.09
CA GLY A 731 39.44 -20.16 -12.23
C GLY A 731 38.59 -21.09 -13.08
N GLY A 732 39.20 -22.11 -13.69
CA GLY A 732 38.52 -23.01 -14.62
C GLY A 732 38.15 -22.32 -15.93
N SER A 733 36.87 -22.29 -16.30
CA SER A 733 36.36 -21.66 -17.53
C SER A 733 36.20 -20.14 -17.47
N ARG A 734 36.48 -19.52 -16.30
CA ARG A 734 36.30 -18.08 -16.07
C ARG A 734 37.63 -17.39 -15.87
N THR A 735 37.70 -16.17 -16.40
CA THR A 735 38.86 -15.28 -16.27
C THR A 735 38.50 -14.09 -15.39
N PHE A 736 39.43 -13.70 -14.52
CA PHE A 736 39.30 -12.55 -13.63
C PHE A 736 40.13 -11.39 -14.16
N TYR A 737 39.52 -10.22 -14.19
CA TYR A 737 40.15 -8.99 -14.66
C TYR A 737 40.02 -7.88 -13.63
N LEU A 738 41.05 -7.07 -13.45
CA LEU A 738 41.04 -5.89 -12.57
C LEU A 738 40.97 -4.61 -13.39
N TRP A 739 39.99 -3.77 -13.05
CA TRP A 739 39.69 -2.51 -13.73
C TRP A 739 39.65 -1.34 -12.74
N GLN A 740 40.27 -0.21 -13.09
CA GLN A 740 40.29 1.01 -12.26
C GLN A 740 39.72 2.26 -12.97
N GLY A 741 39.09 2.09 -14.14
CA GLY A 741 38.51 3.21 -14.90
C GLY A 741 37.08 3.60 -14.49
N THR A 742 36.59 4.71 -15.04
CA THR A 742 35.29 5.33 -14.68
C THR A 742 34.07 4.79 -15.44
N ASN A 743 34.27 4.12 -16.59
CA ASN A 743 33.20 3.67 -17.50
C ASN A 743 32.62 2.28 -17.15
N ILE A 744 32.41 2.01 -15.86
CA ILE A 744 31.99 0.67 -15.40
C ILE A 744 30.55 0.33 -15.83
N LYS A 745 29.70 1.35 -16.00
CA LYS A 745 28.32 1.18 -16.42
C LYS A 745 28.25 0.70 -17.88
N GLU A 746 29.08 1.25 -18.75
CA GLU A 746 29.20 0.85 -20.15
C GLU A 746 29.72 -0.59 -20.25
N LEU A 747 30.73 -0.95 -19.45
CA LEU A 747 31.23 -2.32 -19.36
C LEU A 747 30.14 -3.30 -18.90
N TRP A 748 29.35 -2.93 -17.90
CA TRP A 748 28.19 -3.72 -17.48
C TRP A 748 27.13 -3.83 -18.57
N LEU A 749 26.80 -2.75 -19.29
CA LEU A 749 25.78 -2.79 -20.34
C LEU A 749 26.25 -3.55 -21.59
N SER A 750 27.56 -3.68 -21.81
CA SER A 750 28.14 -4.35 -22.98
C SER A 750 27.82 -5.85 -23.13
N GLY A 751 27.28 -6.49 -22.09
CA GLY A 751 27.04 -7.94 -22.12
C GLY A 751 28.28 -8.79 -21.78
N LYS A 752 29.49 -8.26 -21.98
CA LYS A 752 30.76 -9.04 -21.99
C LYS A 752 31.13 -9.72 -20.66
N TYR A 753 30.76 -9.12 -19.53
CA TYR A 753 31.11 -9.64 -18.20
C TYR A 753 29.86 -10.21 -17.53
N GLU A 754 29.97 -11.41 -16.96
CA GLU A 754 28.88 -12.07 -16.21
C GLU A 754 28.61 -11.37 -14.87
N ARG A 755 29.69 -10.89 -14.23
CA ARG A 755 29.66 -10.29 -12.90
C ARG A 755 30.73 -9.21 -12.79
N ILE A 756 30.39 -8.13 -12.10
CA ILE A 756 31.30 -7.04 -11.76
C ILE A 756 31.18 -6.80 -10.26
N VAL A 757 32.32 -6.74 -9.56
CA VAL A 757 32.38 -6.52 -8.12
C VAL A 757 33.34 -5.37 -7.83
N LYS A 758 32.84 -4.30 -7.22
CA LYS A 758 33.68 -3.23 -6.66
C LYS A 758 34.32 -3.73 -5.37
N ILE A 759 35.64 -3.64 -5.31
CA ILE A 759 36.48 -4.16 -4.24
C ILE A 759 37.46 -3.09 -3.75
N ASP A 760 37.90 -3.22 -2.51
CA ASP A 760 38.92 -2.35 -1.92
C ASP A 760 40.31 -2.80 -2.38
N ASN A 761 41.11 -1.88 -2.92
CA ASN A 761 42.43 -2.19 -3.48
C ASN A 761 43.43 -2.69 -2.42
N ARG A 762 43.14 -2.50 -1.12
CA ARG A 762 44.03 -2.92 -0.03
C ARG A 762 43.99 -4.42 0.28
N ARG A 763 43.05 -5.21 -0.24
CA ARG A 763 42.96 -6.68 -0.01
C ARG A 763 42.30 -7.44 -1.17
N ILE A 764 43.12 -8.09 -2.01
CA ILE A 764 42.72 -9.28 -2.80
C ILE A 764 43.66 -10.41 -2.36
N ASP A 765 43.16 -11.43 -1.65
CA ASP A 765 43.87 -12.68 -1.33
C ASP A 765 45.39 -12.58 -1.05
N GLY A 766 45.81 -11.65 -0.17
CA GLY A 766 47.23 -11.52 0.21
C GLY A 766 48.15 -10.87 -0.83
N PHE A 767 47.63 -10.45 -1.99
CA PHE A 767 48.39 -9.68 -2.97
C PHE A 767 48.07 -8.18 -2.84
N ARG A 768 49.08 -7.40 -2.45
CA ARG A 768 49.06 -5.93 -2.53
C ARG A 768 49.19 -5.53 -4.01
N ALA A 769 48.28 -4.68 -4.48
CA ALA A 769 48.32 -4.09 -5.82
C ALA A 769 49.38 -2.98 -5.98
N ASP A 770 50.41 -2.98 -5.13
CA ASP A 770 51.50 -2.00 -5.15
C ASP A 770 52.85 -2.70 -5.31
N TYR A 771 53.01 -3.62 -6.27
CA TYR A 771 54.35 -4.02 -6.72
C TYR A 771 54.34 -4.39 -8.19
N GLN A 772 54.60 -3.38 -9.02
CA GLN A 772 54.87 -3.51 -10.44
C GLN A 772 56.30 -4.02 -10.72
N ARG A 773 56.92 -4.79 -9.82
CA ARG A 773 58.25 -5.37 -10.06
C ARG A 773 58.35 -6.78 -9.51
N ASN A 774 58.59 -7.70 -10.45
CA ASN A 774 59.00 -9.09 -10.30
C ASN A 774 57.89 -10.05 -9.86
N ILE A 775 57.41 -10.86 -10.82
CA ILE A 775 57.52 -12.33 -10.81
C ILE A 775 57.13 -12.84 -12.22
N GLN A 776 58.03 -13.64 -12.78
CA GLN A 776 57.88 -14.48 -13.98
C GLN A 776 56.85 -15.59 -13.77
#